data_AF-A0A124G9M9-F1
#
_entry.id   AF-A0A124G9M9-F1
#
_cell.length_a   1.000
_cell.length_b   1.000
_cell.length_c   1.000
_cell.angle_alpha   90.00
_cell.angle_beta   90.00
_cell.angle_gamma   90.00
#
_symmetry.space_group_name_H-M   'P 1'
#
loop_
_entity.id
_entity.type
_entity.pdbx_description
1 polymer ?
#
loop_
_entity_poly.entity_id
_entity_poly.type
_entity_poly.pdbx_seq_one_letter_code
_entity_poly.pdbx_strand_id
1 'polypeptide(L)'
;MTSLTAADFPAFLQAVHGRSPFPWQVTLVEQVLRDGRWPDLIDVPTGLGKTTMIDISVFVAAATAGDPAASRVGRRRCFFVVDRRLVVDEAWEHATALADALTTAERDEGGGVVGRVATALRTYAPTAGDDLLTITRMRGGTTWDADWLDRPDRPGIVLGTVDQVGSRLLFRGYGVSDRRKPIDAALVGTDALLLVDEAHLSTALLGTVAAIQQRDELGLPLPGLAIAQLSATGVHADHPFALDVAAHRDDPVAWQRLTAHKRLGLLPTTAKGCAAAMADTAVERLAHLSSDAAAGVAPAVLVVCNTVDRARDVHSQVLRRLPKDTAATCDLLIGRCRPADRGAPQAGALGALHVSRPSGSTPAILVATQTVEVGVNIDSDALITESASWDALVQRLGRLNRLGRFAERYPTEVAATATVVHDGQADGPVYGAARDTTWTALTEAIAASPDGDLDVSPLACRELSRTLLGSPATRREPHDAPVLLTPTLDAWVQTAPVPLVDPPVAAYLHGFDGGVAPVQVLWRSGLVSDNTVDDPFEDGPTELDPRGAAAILAQFPPRTAEIIEVPWFAARQWMLGQDTEVVGDLESEPDPGRARPSAVRDRFRALAQRPARQAGRGYRDGDAEWRWTWIEPESLRPGDLIIVPTERGGLDRYGWAPREEGTVVDASEPAGFMPQRGRRPTMLRLDDALADRLRLPDEARVHLRRMITAPSRDGQHDDKLFAGSPAWQTLGKKIGRQLPPQPPPGISWPPAAWERLILWWKSGRLSVVELVDGSDAVTDSPAKPVARLLCGPAGNAEDADAQPERDDEEPAGSSRSSRQVTLAHHHEAVGRRGWQIAEAMGLPADLQQVIESAGGWHDLGKVEERFQIMLHGGDPREAEIAPEPLAKSGLDPANRQAWRRSTRISGLPPGARHEAWSAALVAEHLREHPHPGDTDLLVHLVAAHHGYARPLARLVVDPGPRPVVALIKGHKTVVDSDKTVDLDQPARFARLNARYGRWGLALLEAIVRCADMTVSQEGS
;
A
#
# COMPACT_ATOMS: atom_id res chain seq x y z
N MET A 1 4.57 -0.30 -39.07
CA MET A 1 3.38 -0.07 -38.22
C MET A 1 2.96 1.38 -38.39
N THR A 2 1.68 1.68 -38.58
CA THR A 2 1.18 3.06 -38.55
C THR A 2 1.32 3.62 -37.14
N SER A 3 2.09 4.71 -37.00
CA SER A 3 2.32 5.39 -35.73
C SER A 3 1.00 5.82 -35.09
N LEU A 4 0.86 5.60 -33.78
CA LEU A 4 -0.27 6.16 -33.01
C LEU A 4 -0.14 7.68 -32.98
N THR A 5 -1.26 8.36 -33.22
CA THR A 5 -1.36 9.82 -33.19
C THR A 5 -2.38 10.24 -32.14
N ALA A 6 -2.37 11.51 -31.74
CA ALA A 6 -3.37 12.02 -30.80
C ALA A 6 -4.82 11.79 -31.29
N ALA A 7 -5.06 11.77 -32.60
CA ALA A 7 -6.37 11.51 -33.19
C ALA A 7 -6.88 10.07 -32.97
N ASP A 8 -6.01 9.12 -32.63
CA ASP A 8 -6.41 7.74 -32.30
C ASP A 8 -6.94 7.64 -30.85
N PHE A 9 -6.63 8.60 -29.97
CA PHE A 9 -6.97 8.54 -28.55
C PHE A 9 -8.49 8.46 -28.25
N PRO A 10 -9.37 9.21 -28.93
CA PRO A 10 -10.81 9.05 -28.71
C PRO A 10 -11.35 7.66 -29.03
N ALA A 11 -10.87 7.05 -30.12
CA ALA A 11 -11.25 5.69 -30.47
C ALA A 11 -10.72 4.67 -29.44
N PHE A 12 -9.52 4.92 -28.90
CA PHE A 12 -8.92 4.09 -27.85
C PHE A 12 -9.77 4.12 -26.57
N LEU A 13 -10.11 5.30 -26.06
CA LEU A 13 -10.89 5.41 -24.83
C LEU A 13 -12.31 4.83 -24.99
N GLN A 14 -12.93 5.07 -26.14
CA GLN A 14 -14.25 4.51 -26.46
C GLN A 14 -14.23 2.98 -26.52
N ALA A 15 -13.16 2.38 -27.04
CA ALA A 15 -13.03 0.92 -27.13
C ALA A 15 -12.79 0.26 -25.76
N VAL A 16 -11.99 0.90 -24.88
CA VAL A 16 -11.67 0.36 -23.55
C VAL A 16 -12.83 0.56 -22.58
N HIS A 17 -13.41 1.76 -22.52
CA HIS A 17 -14.35 2.15 -21.45
C HIS A 17 -15.79 2.36 -21.93
N GLY A 18 -16.06 2.24 -23.23
CA GLY A 18 -17.40 2.47 -23.80
C GLY A 18 -17.86 3.94 -23.78
N ARG A 19 -16.97 4.89 -23.48
CA ARG A 19 -17.27 6.33 -23.38
C ARG A 19 -16.27 7.17 -24.17
N SER A 20 -16.76 8.28 -24.72
CA SER A 20 -15.92 9.24 -25.44
C SER A 20 -15.13 10.12 -24.47
N PRO A 21 -13.91 10.54 -24.81
CA PRO A 21 -13.12 11.44 -23.97
C PRO A 21 -13.74 12.83 -23.91
N PHE A 22 -13.49 13.55 -22.82
CA PHE A 22 -13.75 14.98 -22.75
C PHE A 22 -12.75 15.76 -23.62
N PRO A 23 -13.12 16.94 -24.15
CA PRO A 23 -12.24 17.73 -25.03
C PRO A 23 -10.84 17.98 -24.45
N TRP A 24 -10.74 18.33 -23.16
CA TRP A 24 -9.45 18.56 -22.51
C TRP A 24 -8.52 17.34 -22.52
N GLN A 25 -9.07 16.12 -22.47
CA GLN A 25 -8.28 14.89 -22.46
C GLN A 25 -7.60 14.69 -23.81
N VAL A 26 -8.32 15.00 -24.90
CA VAL A 26 -7.78 14.96 -26.26
C VAL A 26 -6.72 16.05 -26.46
N THR A 27 -7.03 17.29 -26.08
CA THR A 27 -6.10 18.42 -26.19
C THR A 27 -4.83 18.20 -25.36
N LEU A 28 -4.93 17.55 -24.20
CA LEU A 28 -3.76 17.22 -23.39
C LEU A 28 -2.85 16.21 -24.10
N VAL A 29 -3.40 15.14 -24.69
CA VAL A 29 -2.61 14.19 -25.48
C VAL A 29 -1.92 14.88 -26.66
N GLU A 30 -2.65 15.75 -27.38
CA GLU A 30 -2.11 16.54 -28.47
C GLU A 30 -0.95 17.43 -28.02
N GLN A 31 -1.11 18.13 -26.90
CA GLN A 31 -0.09 19.02 -26.35
C GLN A 31 1.15 18.24 -25.89
N VAL A 32 0.98 17.13 -25.15
CA VAL A 32 2.11 16.32 -24.66
C VAL A 32 2.93 15.75 -25.82
N LEU A 33 2.26 15.21 -26.85
CA LEU A 33 2.94 14.65 -28.02
C LEU A 33 3.60 15.72 -28.88
N ARG A 34 2.98 16.90 -29.03
CA ARG A 34 3.53 18.01 -29.81
C ARG A 34 4.71 18.68 -29.11
N ASP A 35 4.59 18.96 -27.82
CA ASP A 35 5.57 19.72 -27.06
C ASP A 35 6.71 18.83 -26.54
N GLY A 36 6.54 17.49 -26.58
CA GLY A 36 7.53 16.52 -26.10
C GLY A 36 7.72 16.55 -24.58
N ARG A 37 6.76 17.09 -23.83
CA ARG A 37 6.83 17.24 -22.37
C ARG A 37 5.47 17.11 -21.70
N TRP A 38 5.49 16.69 -20.44
CA TRP A 38 4.31 16.73 -19.58
C TRP A 38 4.12 18.14 -18.99
N PRO A 39 2.88 18.65 -18.87
CA PRO A 39 2.60 19.89 -18.14
C PRO A 39 2.93 19.74 -16.64
N ASP A 40 3.42 20.82 -16.04
CA ASP A 40 3.75 20.86 -14.61
C ASP A 40 2.48 20.77 -13.74
N LEU A 41 1.39 21.34 -14.26
CA LEU A 41 0.08 21.39 -13.61
C LEU A 41 -1.03 21.15 -14.64
N ILE A 42 -1.99 20.30 -14.29
CA ILE A 42 -3.22 20.05 -15.05
C ILE A 42 -4.38 20.60 -14.22
N ASP A 43 -4.79 21.80 -14.60
CA ASP A 43 -5.80 22.60 -13.91
C ASP A 43 -7.19 22.35 -14.54
N VAL A 44 -7.84 21.30 -14.04
CA VAL A 44 -9.16 20.83 -14.50
C VAL A 44 -10.11 20.71 -13.30
N PRO A 45 -11.36 21.19 -13.40
CA PRO A 45 -12.36 21.03 -12.34
C PRO A 45 -12.64 19.58 -11.94
N THR A 46 -13.14 19.39 -10.73
CA THR A 46 -13.60 18.07 -10.26
C THR A 46 -14.77 17.56 -11.11
N GLY A 47 -14.87 16.24 -11.29
CA GLY A 47 -15.99 15.63 -12.03
C GLY A 47 -15.79 15.51 -13.56
N LEU A 48 -14.67 16.00 -14.12
CA LEU A 48 -14.32 15.87 -15.54
C LEU A 48 -13.37 14.70 -15.86
N GLY A 49 -13.39 13.64 -15.05
CA GLY A 49 -12.70 12.38 -15.37
C GLY A 49 -11.17 12.44 -15.30
N LYS A 50 -10.60 13.04 -14.25
CA LYS A 50 -9.13 13.12 -14.05
C LYS A 50 -8.44 11.75 -14.00
N THR A 51 -9.13 10.70 -13.56
CA THR A 51 -8.62 9.31 -13.56
C THR A 51 -8.16 8.86 -14.95
N THR A 52 -8.71 9.44 -16.03
CA THR A 52 -8.27 9.17 -17.42
C THR A 52 -6.82 9.57 -17.69
N MET A 53 -6.16 10.29 -16.77
CA MET A 53 -4.72 10.48 -16.81
C MET A 53 -3.92 9.17 -16.84
N ILE A 54 -4.47 8.09 -16.28
CA ILE A 54 -3.90 6.74 -16.36
C ILE A 54 -3.95 6.23 -17.82
N ASP A 55 -5.07 6.42 -18.52
CA ASP A 55 -5.18 6.03 -19.94
C ASP A 55 -4.26 6.89 -20.82
N ILE A 56 -4.19 8.20 -20.53
CA ILE A 56 -3.34 9.15 -21.26
C ILE A 56 -1.86 8.77 -21.11
N SER A 57 -1.40 8.40 -19.91
CA SER A 57 -0.01 8.00 -19.69
C SER A 57 0.35 6.74 -20.47
N VAL A 58 -0.52 5.72 -20.46
CA VAL A 58 -0.35 4.48 -21.23
C VAL A 58 -0.38 4.74 -22.73
N PHE A 59 -1.32 5.56 -23.21
CA PHE A 59 -1.43 5.90 -24.62
C PHE A 59 -0.21 6.68 -25.12
N VAL A 60 0.28 7.67 -24.37
CA VAL A 60 1.49 8.42 -24.71
C VAL A 60 2.74 7.51 -24.66
N ALA A 61 2.81 6.59 -23.69
CA ALA A 61 3.85 5.56 -23.64
C ALA A 61 3.84 4.68 -24.89
N ALA A 62 2.68 4.24 -25.36
CA ALA A 62 2.56 3.45 -26.59
C ALA A 62 2.88 4.28 -27.84
N ALA A 63 2.39 5.52 -27.93
CA ALA A 63 2.58 6.38 -29.09
C ALA A 63 4.04 6.78 -29.32
N THR A 64 4.84 6.82 -28.26
CA THR A 64 6.26 7.19 -28.31
C THR A 64 7.19 6.00 -28.05
N ALA A 65 6.68 4.77 -28.03
CA ALA A 65 7.48 3.56 -27.76
C ALA A 65 8.63 3.35 -28.76
N GLY A 66 8.49 3.84 -29.99
CA GLY A 66 9.52 3.80 -31.02
C GLY A 66 10.56 4.92 -30.97
N ASP A 67 10.39 5.92 -30.09
CA ASP A 67 11.33 7.02 -29.97
C ASP A 67 12.59 6.60 -29.18
N PRO A 68 13.75 7.23 -29.43
CA PRO A 68 14.95 7.00 -28.63
C PRO A 68 14.66 7.23 -27.14
N ALA A 69 15.14 6.33 -26.28
CA ALA A 69 14.81 6.34 -24.86
C ALA A 69 15.08 7.70 -24.19
N ALA A 70 16.21 8.33 -24.49
CA ALA A 70 16.60 9.63 -23.92
C ALA A 70 15.62 10.79 -24.24
N SER A 71 14.93 10.76 -25.39
CA SER A 71 14.01 11.81 -25.84
C SER A 71 12.54 11.43 -25.74
N ARG A 72 12.23 10.22 -25.30
CA ARG A 72 10.86 9.71 -25.24
C ARG A 72 10.05 10.46 -24.20
N VAL A 73 8.89 10.98 -24.56
CA VAL A 73 7.96 11.66 -23.61
C VAL A 73 7.09 10.66 -22.83
N GLY A 74 6.79 9.52 -23.43
CA GLY A 74 6.17 8.39 -22.75
C GLY A 74 7.09 7.77 -21.70
N ARG A 75 6.51 7.39 -20.56
CA ARG A 75 7.22 6.74 -19.45
C ARG A 75 6.79 5.29 -19.35
N ARG A 76 7.74 4.38 -19.08
CA ARG A 76 7.43 2.94 -18.90
C ARG A 76 6.49 2.73 -17.72
N ARG A 77 6.68 3.50 -16.64
CA ARG A 77 5.87 3.37 -15.43
C ARG A 77 5.05 4.62 -15.15
N CYS A 78 3.81 4.42 -14.74
CA CYS A 78 2.92 5.47 -14.28
C CYS A 78 2.61 5.26 -12.79
N PHE A 79 2.98 6.23 -11.94
CA PHE A 79 2.62 6.28 -10.54
C PHE A 79 1.47 7.27 -10.36
N PHE A 80 0.29 6.78 -10.03
CA PHE A 80 -0.84 7.63 -9.64
C PHE A 80 -0.86 7.73 -8.11
N VAL A 81 -0.31 8.84 -7.62
CA VAL A 81 -0.19 9.14 -6.20
C VAL A 81 -1.39 9.94 -5.75
N VAL A 82 -2.04 9.44 -4.71
CA VAL A 82 -3.17 10.08 -4.06
C VAL A 82 -2.85 10.26 -2.58
N ASP A 83 -3.23 11.39 -2.01
CA ASP A 83 -3.06 11.62 -0.58
C ASP A 83 -3.98 10.70 0.26
N ARG A 84 -5.01 10.09 -0.34
CA ARG A 84 -6.06 9.36 0.42
C ARG A 84 -6.40 7.97 -0.12
N ARG A 85 -6.58 7.04 0.84
CA ARG A 85 -6.72 5.59 0.62
C ARG A 85 -7.93 5.13 -0.20
N LEU A 86 -9.04 5.87 -0.13
CA LEU A 86 -10.31 5.49 -0.79
C LEU A 86 -10.22 5.67 -2.31
N VAL A 87 -9.50 6.68 -2.79
CA VAL A 87 -9.30 6.96 -4.23
C VAL A 87 -8.58 5.80 -4.93
N VAL A 88 -7.67 5.13 -4.21
CA VAL A 88 -6.86 4.05 -4.76
C VAL A 88 -7.72 2.87 -5.23
N ASP A 89 -8.87 2.60 -4.58
CA ASP A 89 -9.76 1.48 -4.96
C ASP A 89 -10.36 1.71 -6.38
N GLU A 90 -10.93 2.88 -6.61
CA GLU A 90 -11.57 3.21 -7.89
C GLU A 90 -10.55 3.33 -9.03
N ALA A 91 -9.41 3.99 -8.77
CA ALA A 91 -8.32 4.07 -9.74
C ALA A 91 -7.78 2.67 -10.09
N TRP A 92 -7.81 1.72 -9.14
CA TRP A 92 -7.40 0.34 -9.34
C TRP A 92 -8.34 -0.41 -10.26
N GLU A 93 -9.64 -0.29 -10.05
CA GLU A 93 -10.64 -0.88 -10.94
C GLU A 93 -10.52 -0.31 -12.36
N HIS A 94 -10.33 1.00 -12.50
CA HIS A 94 -10.12 1.68 -13.78
C HIS A 94 -8.85 1.17 -14.49
N ALA A 95 -7.72 1.07 -13.78
CA ALA A 95 -6.46 0.59 -14.32
C ALA A 95 -6.49 -0.91 -14.68
N THR A 96 -7.22 -1.72 -13.90
CA THR A 96 -7.40 -3.15 -14.16
C THR A 96 -8.21 -3.37 -15.44
N ALA A 97 -9.32 -2.64 -15.61
CA ALA A 97 -10.13 -2.71 -16.83
C ALA A 97 -9.31 -2.36 -18.08
N LEU A 98 -8.43 -1.36 -17.98
CA LEU A 98 -7.49 -0.99 -19.05
C LEU A 98 -6.50 -2.13 -19.38
N ALA A 99 -5.89 -2.74 -18.36
CA ALA A 99 -4.94 -3.84 -18.54
C ALA A 99 -5.59 -5.08 -19.17
N ASP A 100 -6.81 -5.42 -18.72
CA ASP A 100 -7.58 -6.54 -19.25
C ASP A 100 -7.95 -6.34 -20.72
N ALA A 101 -8.38 -5.12 -21.09
CA ALA A 101 -8.71 -4.77 -22.47
C ALA A 101 -7.49 -4.87 -23.40
N LEU A 102 -6.32 -4.40 -22.96
CA LEU A 102 -5.07 -4.47 -23.72
C LEU A 102 -4.60 -5.92 -23.88
N THR A 103 -4.63 -6.72 -22.80
CA THR A 103 -4.21 -8.13 -22.82
C THR A 103 -5.12 -8.96 -23.71
N THR A 104 -6.42 -8.70 -23.69
CA THR A 104 -7.40 -9.35 -24.58
C THR A 104 -7.13 -8.99 -26.05
N ALA A 105 -6.96 -7.70 -26.34
CA ALA A 105 -6.70 -7.24 -27.71
C ALA A 105 -5.39 -7.78 -28.29
N GLU A 106 -4.36 -7.99 -27.46
CA GLU A 106 -3.12 -8.62 -27.87
C GLU A 106 -3.30 -10.10 -28.21
N ARG A 107 -4.02 -10.86 -27.37
CA ARG A 107 -4.29 -12.29 -27.59
C ARG A 107 -5.13 -12.55 -28.84
N ASP A 108 -6.07 -11.66 -29.12
CA ASP A 108 -6.97 -11.78 -30.27
C ASP A 108 -6.32 -11.25 -31.58
N GLU A 109 -5.05 -10.84 -31.55
CA GLU A 109 -4.35 -10.17 -32.65
C GLU A 109 -5.17 -9.00 -33.25
N GLY A 110 -5.87 -8.27 -32.37
CA GLY A 110 -6.85 -7.28 -32.77
C GLY A 110 -6.23 -6.13 -33.56
N GLY A 111 -6.56 -6.00 -34.85
CA GLY A 111 -6.07 -4.90 -35.70
C GLY A 111 -6.61 -3.49 -35.35
N GLY A 112 -7.45 -3.38 -34.31
CA GLY A 112 -8.01 -2.12 -33.83
C GLY A 112 -7.00 -1.24 -33.08
N VAL A 113 -7.42 -0.04 -32.67
CA VAL A 113 -6.56 0.90 -31.93
C VAL A 113 -6.02 0.32 -30.62
N VAL A 114 -6.81 -0.46 -29.88
CA VAL A 114 -6.38 -1.10 -28.62
C VAL A 114 -5.28 -2.11 -28.88
N GLY A 115 -5.38 -2.93 -29.93
CA GLY A 115 -4.31 -3.88 -30.28
C GLY A 115 -3.05 -3.18 -30.79
N ARG A 116 -3.17 -2.06 -31.53
CA ARG A 116 -2.01 -1.21 -31.89
C ARG A 116 -1.29 -0.67 -30.64
N VAL A 117 -2.04 -0.20 -29.64
CA VAL A 117 -1.49 0.24 -28.34
C VAL A 117 -0.83 -0.94 -27.64
N ALA A 118 -1.47 -2.10 -27.62
CA ALA A 118 -0.94 -3.29 -26.98
C ALA A 118 0.38 -3.75 -27.61
N THR A 119 0.44 -3.83 -28.94
CA THR A 119 1.65 -4.18 -29.67
C THR A 119 2.78 -3.19 -29.43
N ALA A 120 2.49 -1.89 -29.36
CA ALA A 120 3.49 -0.87 -29.07
C ALA A 120 4.01 -0.95 -27.62
N LEU A 121 3.17 -1.31 -26.65
CA LEU A 121 3.63 -1.54 -25.27
C LEU A 121 4.51 -2.79 -25.16
N ARG A 122 4.20 -3.86 -25.91
CA ARG A 122 4.97 -5.11 -25.89
C ARG A 122 6.41 -4.90 -26.35
N THR A 123 6.70 -3.85 -27.14
CA THR A 123 8.08 -3.53 -27.54
C THR A 123 8.96 -3.08 -26.38
N TYR A 124 8.39 -2.62 -25.26
CA TYR A 124 9.17 -2.28 -24.07
C TYR A 124 9.79 -3.48 -23.39
N ALA A 125 9.12 -4.64 -23.43
CA ALA A 125 9.58 -5.87 -22.82
C ALA A 125 9.17 -7.09 -23.68
N PRO A 126 9.82 -7.29 -24.85
CA PRO A 126 9.41 -8.32 -25.83
C PRO A 126 9.50 -9.75 -25.28
N THR A 127 10.40 -9.97 -24.32
CA THR A 127 10.68 -11.27 -23.69
C THR A 127 10.00 -11.45 -22.34
N ALA A 128 9.22 -10.48 -21.88
CA ALA A 128 8.50 -10.60 -20.61
C ALA A 128 7.28 -11.52 -20.77
N GLY A 129 6.90 -12.20 -19.69
CA GLY A 129 5.79 -13.18 -19.68
C GLY A 129 4.42 -12.60 -20.09
N ASP A 130 3.38 -13.41 -19.96
CA ASP A 130 2.07 -13.17 -20.59
C ASP A 130 1.45 -11.78 -20.33
N ASP A 131 1.59 -11.21 -19.13
CA ASP A 131 0.97 -9.93 -18.79
C ASP A 131 1.62 -8.74 -19.51
N LEU A 132 0.83 -7.95 -20.25
CA LEU A 132 1.36 -6.79 -20.97
C LEU A 132 1.67 -5.61 -20.04
N LEU A 133 0.79 -5.35 -19.06
CA LEU A 133 0.83 -4.17 -18.21
C LEU A 133 0.59 -4.59 -16.76
N THR A 134 1.60 -4.45 -15.91
CA THR A 134 1.48 -4.82 -14.49
C THR A 134 0.77 -3.71 -13.73
N ILE A 135 -0.30 -4.04 -13.01
CA ILE A 135 -1.01 -3.11 -12.14
C ILE A 135 -0.67 -3.43 -10.68
N THR A 136 -0.15 -2.45 -9.93
CA THR A 136 0.21 -2.59 -8.51
C THR A 136 -0.51 -1.57 -7.64
N ARG A 137 -0.98 -2.03 -6.47
CA ARG A 137 -1.58 -1.20 -5.46
C ARG A 137 -0.71 -1.08 -4.22
N MET A 138 -0.25 0.12 -3.92
CA MET A 138 0.63 0.42 -2.78
C MET A 138 -0.06 1.32 -1.76
N ARG A 139 -0.90 0.75 -0.90
CA ARG A 139 -1.47 1.46 0.26
C ARG A 139 -1.24 0.71 1.55
N GLY A 140 -1.14 1.44 2.66
CA GLY A 140 -1.33 0.84 3.99
C GLY A 140 -2.70 0.17 4.05
N GLY A 141 -2.78 -1.04 4.58
CA GLY A 141 -4.02 -1.83 4.64
C GLY A 141 -4.13 -3.02 3.69
N THR A 142 -3.23 -3.17 2.71
CA THR A 142 -3.20 -4.33 1.79
C THR A 142 -1.85 -5.06 1.84
N THR A 143 -1.85 -6.40 1.86
CA THR A 143 -0.65 -7.19 1.55
C THR A 143 -0.43 -7.10 0.05
N TRP A 144 0.70 -6.50 -0.34
CA TRP A 144 1.10 -6.38 -1.74
C TRP A 144 2.46 -7.04 -1.90
N ASP A 145 2.72 -7.54 -3.11
CA ASP A 145 3.93 -8.30 -3.36
C ASP A 145 5.15 -7.39 -3.22
N ALA A 146 6.14 -7.82 -2.41
CA ALA A 146 7.44 -7.15 -2.38
C ALA A 146 8.07 -7.10 -3.79
N ASP A 147 7.68 -8.04 -4.66
CA ASP A 147 7.97 -8.11 -6.10
C ASP A 147 6.87 -7.48 -6.96
N TRP A 148 6.43 -6.27 -6.61
CA TRP A 148 5.37 -5.56 -7.33
C TRP A 148 5.61 -5.35 -8.83
N LEU A 149 6.88 -5.28 -9.23
CA LEU A 149 7.32 -5.36 -10.61
C LEU A 149 8.57 -6.24 -10.64
N ASP A 150 8.47 -7.36 -11.34
CA ASP A 150 9.49 -8.41 -11.44
C ASP A 150 10.71 -7.97 -12.26
N ARG A 151 10.52 -7.09 -13.25
CA ARG A 151 11.59 -6.62 -14.14
C ARG A 151 11.53 -5.11 -14.44
N PRO A 152 12.70 -4.41 -14.52
CA PRO A 152 12.74 -2.97 -14.80
C PRO A 152 12.36 -2.53 -16.23
N ASP A 153 12.36 -3.43 -17.20
CA ASP A 153 11.99 -3.16 -18.60
C ASP A 153 10.47 -3.12 -18.82
N ARG A 154 9.70 -3.72 -17.91
CA ARG A 154 8.25 -3.86 -18.06
C ARG A 154 7.49 -2.56 -17.80
N PRO A 155 6.43 -2.29 -18.58
CA PRO A 155 5.52 -1.21 -18.28
C PRO A 155 4.62 -1.56 -17.09
N GLY A 156 4.24 -0.55 -16.31
CA GLY A 156 3.37 -0.77 -15.16
C GLY A 156 2.64 0.47 -14.68
N ILE A 157 1.47 0.25 -14.07
CA ILE A 157 0.71 1.29 -13.36
C ILE A 157 0.76 0.97 -11.87
N VAL A 158 1.23 1.93 -11.09
CA VAL A 158 1.29 1.84 -9.64
C VAL A 158 0.37 2.88 -9.05
N LEU A 159 -0.57 2.45 -8.22
CA LEU A 159 -1.51 3.31 -7.52
C LEU A 159 -1.15 3.29 -6.05
N GLY A 160 -0.76 4.43 -5.48
CA GLY A 160 -0.27 4.44 -4.11
C GLY A 160 -0.43 5.76 -3.38
N THR A 161 -0.15 5.73 -2.08
CA THR A 161 -0.14 6.94 -1.25
C THR A 161 1.19 7.68 -1.36
N VAL A 162 1.20 8.94 -0.93
CA VAL A 162 2.41 9.79 -0.79
C VAL A 162 3.50 9.04 -0.03
N ASP A 163 3.16 8.42 1.11
CA ASP A 163 4.11 7.65 1.90
C ASP A 163 4.69 6.45 1.16
N GLN A 164 3.86 5.66 0.49
CA GLN A 164 4.32 4.42 -0.13
C GLN A 164 5.21 4.68 -1.35
N VAL A 165 4.84 5.64 -2.20
CA VAL A 165 5.61 5.97 -3.40
C VAL A 165 6.79 6.89 -3.06
N GLY A 166 6.55 7.92 -2.24
CA GLY A 166 7.55 8.89 -1.85
C GLY A 166 8.69 8.28 -1.02
N SER A 167 8.39 7.47 0.01
CA SER A 167 9.45 6.83 0.81
C SER A 167 10.35 5.92 -0.03
N ARG A 168 9.81 5.27 -1.07
CA ARG A 168 10.56 4.41 -2.01
C ARG A 168 11.47 5.21 -2.92
N LEU A 169 10.98 6.31 -3.47
CA LEU A 169 11.82 7.25 -4.22
C LEU A 169 13.04 7.69 -3.39
N LEU A 170 12.84 7.87 -2.08
CA LEU A 170 13.87 8.31 -1.11
C LEU A 170 14.70 7.16 -0.53
N PHE A 171 14.75 5.98 -1.14
CA PHE A 171 15.51 4.81 -0.64
C PHE A 171 15.15 4.40 0.80
N ARG A 172 13.94 4.70 1.28
CA ARG A 172 13.44 4.37 2.63
C ARG A 172 12.03 3.82 2.59
N GLY A 173 11.73 3.01 1.57
CA GLY A 173 10.43 2.37 1.38
C GLY A 173 9.90 1.74 2.67
N TYR A 174 8.71 2.17 3.11
CA TYR A 174 8.08 1.61 4.30
C TYR A 174 7.68 0.14 4.08
N GLY A 175 7.97 -0.71 5.07
CA GLY A 175 7.69 -2.14 5.02
C GLY A 175 8.62 -2.93 4.08
N VAL A 176 9.77 -2.37 3.70
CA VAL A 176 10.72 -2.98 2.76
C VAL A 176 12.05 -3.26 3.45
N SER A 177 12.65 -4.41 3.15
CA SER A 177 13.99 -4.75 3.63
C SER A 177 15.04 -3.78 3.11
N ASP A 178 16.10 -3.57 3.87
CA ASP A 178 17.23 -2.70 3.52
C ASP A 178 17.83 -3.02 2.14
N ARG A 179 17.84 -4.30 1.78
CA ARG A 179 18.37 -4.80 0.50
C ARG A 179 17.47 -4.50 -0.68
N ARG A 180 16.16 -4.33 -0.45
CA ARG A 180 15.17 -4.11 -1.52
C ARG A 180 14.95 -2.62 -1.81
N LYS A 181 15.20 -1.74 -0.84
CA LYS A 181 15.16 -0.26 -0.99
C LYS A 181 15.77 0.27 -2.31
N PRO A 182 16.96 -0.17 -2.80
CA PRO A 182 17.49 0.29 -4.09
C PRO A 182 16.63 -0.04 -5.30
N ILE A 183 16.03 -1.24 -5.36
CA ILE A 183 15.21 -1.65 -6.50
C ILE A 183 13.97 -0.75 -6.55
N ASP A 184 13.31 -0.56 -5.41
CA ASP A 184 12.14 0.31 -5.31
C ASP A 184 12.48 1.74 -5.71
N ALA A 185 13.60 2.28 -5.21
CA ALA A 185 14.05 3.61 -5.58
C ALA A 185 14.31 3.71 -7.09
N ALA A 186 15.00 2.75 -7.69
CA ALA A 186 15.28 2.72 -9.12
C ALA A 186 14.01 2.71 -9.97
N LEU A 187 13.05 1.84 -9.63
CA LEU A 187 11.81 1.70 -10.39
C LEU A 187 10.91 2.94 -10.28
N VAL A 188 10.92 3.64 -9.14
CA VAL A 188 10.18 4.90 -8.95
C VAL A 188 10.89 6.09 -9.58
N GLY A 189 12.22 6.16 -9.49
CA GLY A 189 13.01 7.33 -9.90
C GLY A 189 13.48 7.34 -11.36
N THR A 190 13.32 6.24 -12.11
CA THR A 190 13.77 6.14 -13.51
C THR A 190 12.62 5.77 -14.44
N ASP A 191 12.53 6.45 -15.60
CA ASP A 191 11.55 6.17 -16.65
C ASP A 191 10.10 6.04 -16.14
N ALA A 192 9.76 6.98 -15.25
CA ALA A 192 8.52 7.01 -14.50
C ALA A 192 7.81 8.35 -14.65
N LEU A 193 6.48 8.32 -14.68
CA LEU A 193 5.60 9.48 -14.57
C LEU A 193 4.91 9.45 -13.21
N LEU A 194 5.14 10.48 -12.40
CA LEU A 194 4.48 10.70 -11.12
C LEU A 194 3.30 11.65 -11.30
N LEU A 195 2.10 11.10 -11.37
CA LEU A 195 0.84 11.83 -11.35
C LEU A 195 0.44 12.06 -9.89
N VAL A 196 0.51 13.30 -9.41
CA VAL A 196 0.12 13.64 -8.03
C VAL A 196 -1.27 14.25 -8.05
N ASP A 197 -2.27 13.48 -7.63
CA ASP A 197 -3.63 13.96 -7.50
C ASP A 197 -3.82 14.78 -6.22
N GLU A 198 -4.67 15.80 -6.31
CA GLU A 198 -4.84 16.80 -5.25
C GLU A 198 -3.51 17.38 -4.75
N ALA A 199 -2.66 17.78 -5.70
CA ALA A 199 -1.28 18.23 -5.47
C ALA A 199 -1.11 19.31 -4.37
N HIS A 200 -2.16 20.08 -4.06
CA HIS A 200 -2.17 21.04 -2.95
C HIS A 200 -1.98 20.39 -1.57
N LEU A 201 -2.29 19.10 -1.42
CA LEU A 201 -2.06 18.33 -0.19
C LEU A 201 -0.64 17.75 -0.08
N SER A 202 0.08 17.61 -1.21
CA SER A 202 1.38 16.92 -1.28
C SER A 202 2.53 17.85 -1.69
N THR A 203 2.44 19.13 -1.33
CA THR A 203 3.43 20.17 -1.68
C THR A 203 4.83 19.88 -1.13
N ALA A 204 4.94 19.28 0.06
CA ALA A 204 6.23 18.89 0.64
C ALA A 204 6.93 17.80 -0.21
N LEU A 205 6.19 16.75 -0.60
CA LEU A 205 6.70 15.75 -1.55
C LEU A 205 7.14 16.42 -2.86
N LEU A 206 6.30 17.27 -3.46
CA LEU A 206 6.61 17.95 -4.72
C LEU A 206 7.87 18.81 -4.62
N GLY A 207 8.02 19.56 -3.53
CA GLY A 207 9.24 20.34 -3.24
C GLY A 207 10.47 19.46 -3.07
N THR A 208 10.34 18.30 -2.39
CA THR A 208 11.42 17.31 -2.24
C THR A 208 11.83 16.73 -3.59
N VAL A 209 10.88 16.34 -4.45
CA VAL A 209 11.22 15.78 -5.77
C VAL A 209 11.85 16.84 -6.68
N ALA A 210 11.36 18.08 -6.66
CA ALA A 210 12.01 19.18 -7.38
C ALA A 210 13.45 19.41 -6.88
N ALA A 211 13.65 19.37 -5.57
CA ALA A 211 14.99 19.50 -4.97
C ALA A 211 15.92 18.34 -5.34
N ILE A 212 15.39 17.12 -5.50
CA ILE A 212 16.11 15.95 -6.01
C ILE A 212 16.58 16.18 -7.45
N GLN A 213 15.66 16.56 -8.34
CA GLN A 213 15.94 16.77 -9.77
C GLN A 213 16.96 17.90 -10.00
N GLN A 214 17.09 18.84 -9.06
CA GLN A 214 18.12 19.89 -9.09
C GLN A 214 19.49 19.42 -8.60
N ARG A 215 19.57 18.34 -7.82
CA ARG A 215 20.79 17.90 -7.09
C ARG A 215 21.39 16.61 -7.63
N ASP A 216 20.63 15.84 -8.40
CA ASP A 216 21.06 14.60 -9.01
C ASP A 216 20.58 14.57 -10.47
N GLU A 217 21.48 14.27 -11.38
CA GLU A 217 21.16 14.04 -12.78
C GLU A 217 21.21 12.54 -13.05
N LEU A 218 20.27 12.04 -13.86
CA LEU A 218 20.29 10.65 -14.30
C LEU A 218 21.43 10.48 -15.32
N GLY A 219 22.53 9.86 -14.91
CA GLY A 219 23.71 9.62 -15.76
C GLY A 219 23.53 8.48 -16.77
N LEU A 220 22.30 8.18 -17.15
CA LEU A 220 21.92 7.16 -18.14
C LEU A 220 21.13 7.83 -19.27
N PRO A 221 21.22 7.36 -20.53
CA PRO A 221 20.46 7.91 -21.65
C PRO A 221 19.01 7.39 -21.65
N LEU A 222 18.37 7.52 -20.49
CA LEU A 222 17.00 7.12 -20.21
C LEU A 222 16.23 8.35 -19.76
N PRO A 223 14.90 8.37 -19.93
CA PRO A 223 14.12 9.48 -19.41
C PRO A 223 14.11 9.43 -17.88
N GLY A 224 14.36 10.58 -17.25
CA GLY A 224 14.21 10.72 -15.80
C GLY A 224 12.74 10.70 -15.34
N LEU A 225 12.55 10.79 -14.03
CA LEU A 225 11.25 10.99 -13.41
C LEU A 225 10.58 12.27 -13.97
N ALA A 226 9.37 12.12 -14.54
CA ALA A 226 8.49 13.23 -14.88
C ALA A 226 7.41 13.38 -13.80
N ILE A 227 6.94 14.61 -13.56
CA ILE A 227 5.89 14.89 -12.58
C ILE A 227 4.79 15.67 -13.29
N ALA A 228 3.52 15.30 -13.03
CA ALA A 228 2.39 16.13 -13.42
C ALA A 228 1.45 16.28 -12.22
N GLN A 229 1.18 17.52 -11.82
CA GLN A 229 0.28 17.84 -10.72
C GLN A 229 -1.16 17.88 -11.23
N LEU A 230 -2.10 17.19 -10.58
CA LEU A 230 -3.52 17.33 -10.85
C LEU A 230 -4.13 18.17 -9.72
N SER A 231 -4.73 19.31 -10.08
CA SER A 231 -5.39 20.18 -9.10
C SER A 231 -6.70 20.74 -9.64
N ALA A 232 -7.59 21.13 -8.73
CA ALA A 232 -8.77 21.94 -9.03
C ALA A 232 -8.58 23.42 -8.63
N THR A 233 -7.53 23.74 -7.85
CA THR A 233 -7.26 25.06 -7.30
C THR A 233 -5.85 25.49 -7.69
N GLY A 234 -5.73 26.64 -8.36
CA GLY A 234 -4.52 27.07 -9.06
C GLY A 234 -3.30 27.23 -8.15
N VAL A 235 -2.38 26.28 -8.26
CA VAL A 235 -0.98 26.38 -7.84
C VAL A 235 -0.23 27.15 -8.93
N HIS A 236 0.72 28.00 -8.57
CA HIS A 236 1.56 28.64 -9.58
C HIS A 236 2.46 27.59 -10.22
N ALA A 237 2.41 27.49 -11.54
CA ALA A 237 3.23 26.57 -12.33
C ALA A 237 3.73 27.30 -13.57
N ASP A 238 4.96 27.00 -14.00
CA ASP A 238 5.58 27.63 -15.16
C ASP A 238 4.90 27.20 -16.47
N HIS A 239 4.50 25.92 -16.56
CA HIS A 239 3.86 25.34 -17.74
C HIS A 239 2.54 24.63 -17.41
N PRO A 240 1.49 25.38 -17.04
CA PRO A 240 0.20 24.80 -16.73
C PRO A 240 -0.58 24.43 -18.00
N PHE A 241 -1.27 23.30 -17.96
CA PHE A 241 -2.40 23.00 -18.82
C PHE A 241 -3.66 23.58 -18.20
N ALA A 242 -4.29 24.53 -18.88
CA ALA A 242 -5.54 25.14 -18.46
C ALA A 242 -6.71 24.65 -19.32
N LEU A 243 -7.84 24.36 -18.67
CA LEU A 243 -9.09 24.04 -19.36
C LEU A 243 -9.54 25.18 -20.30
N ASP A 244 -9.70 24.89 -21.58
CA ASP A 244 -10.40 25.76 -22.53
C ASP A 244 -11.91 25.62 -22.39
N VAL A 245 -12.55 26.57 -21.70
CA VAL A 245 -13.99 26.54 -21.43
C VAL A 245 -14.83 26.60 -22.71
N ALA A 246 -14.37 27.32 -23.74
CA ALA A 246 -15.14 27.49 -24.97
C ALA A 246 -15.27 26.16 -25.72
N ALA A 247 -14.17 25.39 -25.81
CA ALA A 247 -14.16 24.07 -26.45
C ALA A 247 -15.09 23.05 -25.76
N HIS A 248 -15.40 23.22 -24.47
CA HIS A 248 -16.27 22.31 -23.71
C HIS A 248 -17.75 22.64 -23.83
N ARG A 249 -18.11 23.80 -24.37
CA ARG A 249 -19.53 24.19 -24.56
C ARG A 249 -20.24 23.29 -25.56
N ASP A 250 -19.49 22.77 -26.53
CA ASP A 250 -20.02 21.91 -27.59
C ASP A 250 -20.15 20.43 -27.15
N ASP A 251 -19.56 20.05 -26.01
CA ASP A 251 -19.75 18.74 -25.38
C ASP A 251 -20.90 18.82 -24.34
N PRO A 252 -22.07 18.21 -24.60
CA PRO A 252 -23.23 18.35 -23.71
C PRO A 252 -22.98 17.83 -22.29
N VAL A 253 -22.20 16.76 -22.14
CA VAL A 253 -21.96 16.12 -20.83
C VAL A 253 -20.95 16.92 -20.03
N ALA A 254 -19.87 17.39 -20.67
CA ALA A 254 -18.90 18.26 -20.03
C ALA A 254 -19.55 19.58 -19.60
N TRP A 255 -20.32 20.20 -20.51
CA TRP A 255 -21.01 21.45 -20.23
C TRP A 255 -22.01 21.31 -19.09
N GLN A 256 -22.85 20.26 -19.12
CA GLN A 256 -23.81 19.96 -18.04
C GLN A 256 -23.13 19.87 -16.67
N ARG A 257 -21.93 19.26 -16.59
CA ARG A 257 -21.17 19.16 -15.34
C ARG A 257 -20.52 20.49 -14.95
N LEU A 258 -19.92 21.20 -15.89
CA LEU A 258 -19.25 22.48 -15.68
C LEU A 258 -20.21 23.59 -15.21
N THR A 259 -21.44 23.59 -15.72
CA THR A 259 -22.50 24.53 -15.35
C THR A 259 -23.51 23.93 -14.38
N ALA A 260 -23.19 22.83 -13.71
CA ALA A 260 -24.09 22.21 -12.75
C ALA A 260 -24.51 23.25 -11.69
N HIS A 261 -25.77 23.66 -11.73
CA HIS A 261 -26.29 24.76 -10.90
C HIS A 261 -26.26 24.39 -9.42
N LYS A 262 -25.57 25.22 -8.63
CA LYS A 262 -25.39 25.05 -7.18
C LYS A 262 -25.44 26.42 -6.50
N ARG A 263 -26.21 26.53 -5.43
CA ARG A 263 -26.28 27.75 -4.61
C ARG A 263 -25.71 27.50 -3.22
N LEU A 264 -24.93 28.44 -2.73
CA LEU A 264 -24.31 28.42 -1.40
C LEU A 264 -25.05 29.37 -0.46
N GLY A 265 -25.47 28.85 0.69
CA GLY A 265 -25.97 29.63 1.82
C GLY A 265 -25.09 29.46 3.07
N LEU A 266 -25.20 30.39 4.01
CA LEU A 266 -24.43 30.41 5.25
C LEU A 266 -25.34 30.32 6.48
N LEU A 267 -24.92 29.55 7.48
CA LEU A 267 -25.62 29.39 8.74
C LEU A 267 -24.65 29.60 9.94
N PRO A 268 -24.64 30.78 10.56
CA PRO A 268 -23.86 30.99 11.78
C PRO A 268 -24.51 30.28 12.97
N THR A 269 -23.69 29.68 13.83
CA THR A 269 -24.13 28.98 15.04
C THR A 269 -23.07 29.10 16.14
N THR A 270 -23.32 28.49 17.28
CA THR A 270 -22.34 28.34 18.37
C THR A 270 -21.71 26.96 18.33
N ALA A 271 -20.52 26.79 18.89
CA ALA A 271 -19.85 25.48 18.99
C ALA A 271 -20.75 24.35 19.55
N LYS A 272 -21.55 24.66 20.57
CA LYS A 272 -22.52 23.73 21.18
C LYS A 272 -23.75 23.46 20.31
N GLY A 273 -24.18 24.46 19.53
CA GLY A 273 -25.35 24.36 18.65
C GLY A 273 -25.06 23.79 17.26
N CYS A 274 -23.79 23.72 16.84
CA CYS A 274 -23.43 23.37 15.47
C CYS A 274 -23.93 21.98 15.04
N ALA A 275 -23.73 20.94 15.86
CA ALA A 275 -24.19 19.59 15.50
C ALA A 275 -25.73 19.51 15.37
N ALA A 276 -26.46 20.22 16.25
CA ALA A 276 -27.91 20.29 16.18
C ALA A 276 -28.36 21.01 14.90
N ALA A 277 -27.80 22.18 14.61
CA ALA A 277 -28.12 22.97 13.42
C ALA A 277 -27.86 22.18 12.13
N MET A 278 -26.74 21.45 12.04
CA MET A 278 -26.44 20.58 10.89
C MET A 278 -27.46 19.45 10.74
N ALA A 279 -27.82 18.79 11.84
CA ALA A 279 -28.80 17.70 11.83
C ALA A 279 -30.21 18.19 11.46
N ASP A 280 -30.64 19.32 12.02
CA ASP A 280 -31.92 19.97 11.70
C ASP A 280 -31.98 20.32 10.21
N THR A 281 -30.95 21.02 9.69
CA THR A 281 -30.87 21.39 8.28
C THR A 281 -30.88 20.16 7.35
N ALA A 282 -30.17 19.09 7.72
CA ALA A 282 -30.12 17.87 6.91
C ALA A 282 -31.49 17.17 6.81
N VAL A 283 -32.21 17.06 7.93
CA VAL A 283 -33.54 16.44 7.97
C VAL A 283 -34.58 17.31 7.26
N GLU A 284 -34.52 18.64 7.42
CA GLU A 284 -35.38 19.58 6.70
C GLU A 284 -35.17 19.49 5.19
N ARG A 285 -33.92 19.50 4.72
CA ARG A 285 -33.62 19.35 3.28
C ARG A 285 -34.03 17.99 2.74
N LEU A 286 -33.86 16.91 3.49
CA LEU A 286 -34.32 15.58 3.08
C LEU A 286 -35.85 15.57 2.91
N ALA A 287 -36.59 16.12 3.87
CA ALA A 287 -38.05 16.18 3.83
C ALA A 287 -38.55 17.03 2.66
N HIS A 288 -37.95 18.21 2.46
CA HIS A 288 -38.27 19.13 1.36
C HIS A 288 -38.05 18.47 -0.01
N LEU A 289 -36.85 17.92 -0.25
CA LEU A 289 -36.55 17.23 -1.51
C LEU A 289 -37.41 15.98 -1.71
N SER A 290 -37.82 15.30 -0.64
CA SER A 290 -38.71 14.13 -0.76
C SER A 290 -40.09 14.52 -1.26
N SER A 291 -40.53 15.75 -0.99
CA SER A 291 -41.82 16.27 -1.46
C SER A 291 -41.80 16.73 -2.92
N ASP A 292 -40.63 17.10 -3.44
CA ASP A 292 -40.44 17.56 -4.84
C ASP A 292 -39.88 16.48 -5.78
N ALA A 293 -39.42 15.35 -5.24
CA ALA A 293 -38.77 14.32 -6.04
C ALA A 293 -39.67 13.79 -7.17
N ALA A 294 -39.10 13.68 -8.37
CA ALA A 294 -39.74 13.00 -9.49
C ALA A 294 -40.01 11.51 -9.15
N ALA A 295 -40.94 10.89 -9.87
CA ALA A 295 -41.35 9.50 -9.59
C ALA A 295 -40.16 8.53 -9.64
N GLY A 296 -39.94 7.78 -8.54
CA GLY A 296 -38.85 6.82 -8.41
C GLY A 296 -37.49 7.43 -8.04
N VAL A 297 -37.42 8.74 -7.81
CA VAL A 297 -36.24 9.44 -7.29
C VAL A 297 -36.32 9.50 -5.77
N ALA A 298 -35.21 9.16 -5.11
CA ALA A 298 -35.05 9.32 -3.68
C ALA A 298 -33.95 10.34 -3.38
N PRO A 299 -34.18 11.30 -2.46
CA PRO A 299 -33.17 12.28 -2.12
C PRO A 299 -31.97 11.72 -1.37
N ALA A 300 -30.80 12.25 -1.71
CA ALA A 300 -29.54 11.89 -1.08
C ALA A 300 -28.86 13.15 -0.52
N VAL A 301 -28.80 13.26 0.81
CA VAL A 301 -28.23 14.42 1.52
C VAL A 301 -26.87 14.06 2.08
N LEU A 302 -25.87 14.89 1.80
CA LEU A 302 -24.52 14.75 2.33
C LEU A 302 -24.28 15.75 3.47
N VAL A 303 -23.77 15.28 4.60
CA VAL A 303 -23.37 16.11 5.74
C VAL A 303 -21.88 15.94 5.98
N VAL A 304 -21.08 17.00 5.92
CA VAL A 304 -19.61 16.94 6.06
C VAL A 304 -19.15 17.74 7.27
N CYS A 305 -18.60 17.04 8.26
CA CYS A 305 -18.03 17.58 9.49
C CYS A 305 -16.50 17.59 9.43
N ASN A 306 -15.84 18.49 10.16
CA ASN A 306 -14.39 18.58 10.19
C ASN A 306 -13.76 17.57 11.16
N THR A 307 -14.51 16.96 12.07
CA THR A 307 -13.94 16.09 13.12
C THR A 307 -14.81 14.86 13.33
N VAL A 308 -14.17 13.76 13.74
CA VAL A 308 -14.87 12.47 13.98
C VAL A 308 -15.94 12.63 15.07
N ASP A 309 -15.61 13.33 16.16
CA ASP A 309 -16.55 13.58 17.25
C ASP A 309 -17.78 14.37 16.80
N ARG A 310 -17.60 15.41 15.98
CA ARG A 310 -18.71 16.15 15.40
C ARG A 310 -19.56 15.28 14.49
N ALA A 311 -18.94 14.49 13.61
CA ALA A 311 -19.66 13.59 12.70
C ALA A 311 -20.53 12.59 13.48
N ARG A 312 -20.01 12.02 14.58
CA ARG A 312 -20.75 11.10 15.46
C ARG A 312 -21.91 11.77 16.19
N ASP A 313 -21.70 12.99 16.69
CA ASP A 313 -22.77 13.78 17.35
C ASP A 313 -23.89 14.10 16.35
N VAL A 314 -23.55 14.63 15.17
CA VAL A 314 -24.51 14.91 14.09
C VAL A 314 -25.27 13.66 13.68
N HIS A 315 -24.58 12.52 13.47
CA HIS A 315 -25.22 11.25 13.12
C HIS A 315 -26.23 10.80 14.18
N SER A 316 -25.83 10.83 15.45
CA SER A 316 -26.72 10.52 16.58
C SER A 316 -27.94 11.45 16.64
N GLN A 317 -27.73 12.73 16.32
CA GLN A 317 -28.77 13.74 16.32
C GLN A 317 -29.75 13.62 15.15
N VAL A 318 -29.27 13.22 13.96
CA VAL A 318 -30.11 12.91 12.80
C VAL A 318 -30.98 11.69 13.10
N LEU A 319 -30.41 10.61 13.65
CA LEU A 319 -31.18 9.41 14.02
C LEU A 319 -32.31 9.69 15.02
N ARG A 320 -32.13 10.66 15.93
CA ARG A 320 -33.19 11.08 16.88
C ARG A 320 -34.30 11.90 16.24
N ARG A 321 -34.01 12.61 15.15
CA ARG A 321 -34.93 13.53 14.45
C ARG A 321 -35.68 12.86 13.31
N LEU A 322 -35.10 11.82 12.71
CA LEU A 322 -35.76 11.04 11.68
C LEU A 322 -37.02 10.35 12.26
N PRO A 323 -38.19 10.44 11.59
CA PRO A 323 -39.39 9.75 12.02
C PRO A 323 -39.16 8.23 12.09
N LYS A 324 -39.68 7.55 13.11
CA LYS A 324 -39.48 6.09 13.28
C LYS A 324 -40.01 5.25 12.11
N ASP A 325 -41.02 5.75 11.41
CA ASP A 325 -41.65 5.08 10.26
C ASP A 325 -41.06 5.51 8.92
N THR A 326 -39.95 6.27 8.92
CA THR A 326 -39.29 6.69 7.67
C THR A 326 -38.59 5.53 7.00
N ALA A 327 -38.67 5.49 5.66
CA ALA A 327 -37.82 4.61 4.86
C ALA A 327 -36.38 5.14 4.71
N ALA A 328 -36.11 6.35 5.24
CA ALA A 328 -34.81 6.99 5.09
C ALA A 328 -33.70 6.29 5.86
N THR A 329 -32.55 6.08 5.23
CA THR A 329 -31.35 5.53 5.87
C THR A 329 -30.40 6.64 6.31
N CYS A 330 -29.64 6.39 7.38
CA CYS A 330 -28.62 7.33 7.86
C CYS A 330 -27.37 6.58 8.30
N ASP A 331 -26.28 6.75 7.55
CA ASP A 331 -24.98 6.12 7.83
C ASP A 331 -23.90 7.16 8.14
N LEU A 332 -22.82 6.68 8.75
CA LEU A 332 -21.63 7.44 9.11
C LEU A 332 -20.42 6.92 8.34
N LEU A 333 -19.68 7.81 7.68
CA LEU A 333 -18.44 7.51 6.96
C LEU A 333 -17.27 8.31 7.54
N ILE A 334 -16.35 7.61 8.22
CA ILE A 334 -15.12 8.16 8.81
C ILE A 334 -13.88 7.41 8.30
N GLY A 335 -12.73 8.07 8.26
CA GLY A 335 -11.55 7.58 7.52
C GLY A 335 -10.84 6.44 8.21
N ARG A 336 -10.81 6.49 9.54
CA ARG A 336 -10.12 5.52 10.39
C ARG A 336 -11.03 4.32 10.64
N CYS A 337 -11.07 3.36 9.72
CA CYS A 337 -11.76 2.07 9.86
C CYS A 337 -10.90 0.92 9.33
N ARG A 338 -11.07 -0.30 9.87
CA ARG A 338 -10.36 -1.48 9.37
C ARG A 338 -10.86 -1.83 7.98
N PRO A 339 -9.98 -2.18 7.02
CA PRO A 339 -10.42 -2.66 5.71
C PRO A 339 -11.38 -3.86 5.80
N ALA A 340 -11.20 -4.74 6.79
CA ALA A 340 -12.10 -5.88 7.02
C ALA A 340 -13.53 -5.49 7.48
N ASP A 341 -13.73 -4.30 8.05
CA ASP A 341 -15.04 -3.84 8.52
C ASP A 341 -15.77 -2.97 7.47
N ARG A 342 -15.11 -2.60 6.37
CA ARG A 342 -15.78 -1.86 5.29
C ARG A 342 -16.81 -2.77 4.63
N GLY A 343 -18.08 -2.44 4.81
CA GLY A 343 -19.18 -3.07 4.08
C GLY A 343 -19.04 -2.85 2.57
N ALA A 344 -19.90 -3.53 1.78
CA ALA A 344 -19.92 -3.34 0.33
C ALA A 344 -20.13 -1.84 -0.01
N PRO A 345 -19.31 -1.23 -0.90
CA PRO A 345 -19.39 0.19 -1.23
C PRO A 345 -20.77 0.67 -1.69
N GLN A 346 -21.61 -0.24 -2.20
CA GLN A 346 -22.94 0.06 -2.74
C GLN A 346 -24.09 -0.16 -1.74
N ALA A 347 -23.83 -0.44 -0.47
CA ALA A 347 -24.88 -0.64 0.53
C ALA A 347 -25.23 0.65 1.31
N GLY A 348 -26.45 0.70 1.85
CA GLY A 348 -26.89 1.76 2.77
C GLY A 348 -26.95 3.15 2.12
N ALA A 349 -26.72 4.19 2.93
CA ALA A 349 -26.73 5.58 2.50
C ALA A 349 -25.60 5.89 1.49
N LEU A 350 -24.43 5.24 1.63
CA LEU A 350 -23.32 5.41 0.69
C LEU A 350 -23.70 4.96 -0.73
N GLY A 351 -24.39 3.82 -0.86
CA GLY A 351 -24.91 3.34 -2.14
C GLY A 351 -25.96 4.28 -2.76
N ALA A 352 -26.81 4.89 -1.94
CA ALA A 352 -27.81 5.87 -2.38
C ALA A 352 -27.19 7.19 -2.87
N LEU A 353 -25.99 7.53 -2.39
CA LEU A 353 -25.23 8.71 -2.84
C LEU A 353 -24.28 8.39 -4.00
N HIS A 354 -24.03 7.13 -4.35
CA HIS A 354 -23.08 6.78 -5.40
C HIS A 354 -23.51 7.34 -6.78
N VAL A 355 -22.57 7.73 -7.64
CA VAL A 355 -22.90 8.26 -9.00
C VAL A 355 -23.71 7.27 -9.85
N SER A 356 -23.57 5.98 -9.57
CA SER A 356 -24.34 4.88 -10.19
C SER A 356 -25.45 4.37 -9.27
N ARG A 357 -26.08 5.24 -8.47
CA ARG A 357 -27.12 4.86 -7.49
C ARG A 357 -28.26 4.06 -8.15
N PRO A 358 -28.72 2.94 -7.55
CA PRO A 358 -29.78 2.10 -8.12
C PRO A 358 -31.12 2.85 -8.24
N SER A 359 -31.88 2.55 -9.31
CA SER A 359 -33.29 2.96 -9.43
C SER A 359 -34.11 2.41 -8.26
N GLY A 360 -34.92 3.27 -7.61
CA GLY A 360 -35.72 2.86 -6.45
C GLY A 360 -34.95 2.78 -5.13
N SER A 361 -33.82 3.49 -5.03
CA SER A 361 -33.13 3.71 -3.75
C SER A 361 -34.07 4.36 -2.72
N THR A 362 -33.79 4.20 -1.43
CA THR A 362 -34.50 4.91 -0.36
C THR A 362 -33.86 6.28 -0.11
N PRO A 363 -34.60 7.27 0.43
CA PRO A 363 -34.00 8.53 0.85
C PRO A 363 -32.84 8.28 1.83
N ALA A 364 -31.78 9.08 1.75
CA ALA A 364 -30.57 8.80 2.52
C ALA A 364 -29.90 10.07 3.03
N ILE A 365 -29.37 9.99 4.25
CA ILE A 365 -28.44 10.97 4.82
C ILE A 365 -27.10 10.26 5.03
N LEU A 366 -26.04 10.75 4.42
CA LEU A 366 -24.68 10.32 4.72
C LEU A 366 -24.00 11.39 5.56
N VAL A 367 -23.70 11.06 6.82
CA VAL A 367 -22.83 11.91 7.65
C VAL A 367 -21.40 11.44 7.44
N ALA A 368 -20.51 12.36 7.11
CA ALA A 368 -19.12 12.06 6.83
C ALA A 368 -18.20 13.13 7.41
N THR A 369 -16.95 12.75 7.58
CA THR A 369 -15.82 13.65 7.79
C THR A 369 -15.22 14.07 6.45
N GLN A 370 -13.97 14.55 6.43
CA GLN A 370 -13.23 14.87 5.21
C GLN A 370 -13.10 13.69 4.24
N THR A 371 -13.37 12.44 4.63
CA THR A 371 -13.26 11.25 3.76
C THR A 371 -13.92 11.39 2.40
N VAL A 372 -14.99 12.18 2.28
CA VAL A 372 -15.71 12.40 1.02
C VAL A 372 -15.08 13.46 0.11
N GLU A 373 -14.17 14.28 0.63
CA GLU A 373 -13.45 15.31 -0.14
C GLU A 373 -12.60 14.68 -1.26
N VAL A 374 -12.12 13.44 -1.07
CA VAL A 374 -11.25 12.77 -2.03
C VAL A 374 -11.59 11.27 -2.09
N GLY A 375 -11.85 10.76 -3.29
CA GLY A 375 -11.89 9.30 -3.53
C GLY A 375 -13.20 8.58 -3.35
N VAL A 376 -14.28 9.26 -2.99
CA VAL A 376 -15.63 8.69 -3.00
C VAL A 376 -16.42 9.30 -4.15
N ASN A 377 -16.87 8.46 -5.08
CA ASN A 377 -17.62 8.88 -6.26
C ASN A 377 -19.12 9.04 -5.93
N ILE A 378 -19.42 10.08 -5.15
CA ILE A 378 -20.78 10.42 -4.73
C ILE A 378 -21.34 11.64 -5.48
N ASP A 379 -22.65 11.64 -5.63
CA ASP A 379 -23.48 12.69 -6.20
C ASP A 379 -24.67 12.94 -5.27
N SER A 380 -24.56 13.96 -4.41
CA SER A 380 -25.61 14.35 -3.48
C SER A 380 -26.54 15.42 -4.08
N ASP A 381 -27.78 15.43 -3.60
CA ASP A 381 -28.82 16.38 -4.00
C ASP A 381 -28.82 17.63 -3.08
N ALA A 382 -28.32 17.50 -1.85
CA ALA A 382 -28.01 18.62 -0.95
C ALA A 382 -26.69 18.38 -0.21
N LEU A 383 -26.05 19.47 0.21
CA LEU A 383 -24.82 19.46 1.01
C LEU A 383 -24.98 20.34 2.25
N ILE A 384 -24.75 19.78 3.43
CA ILE A 384 -24.59 20.53 4.68
C ILE A 384 -23.15 20.32 5.11
N THR A 385 -22.39 21.39 5.32
CA THR A 385 -20.97 21.24 5.65
C THR A 385 -20.54 22.24 6.70
N GLU A 386 -19.66 21.83 7.62
CA GLU A 386 -18.97 22.80 8.47
C GLU A 386 -18.09 23.73 7.61
N SER A 387 -17.88 24.96 8.08
CA SER A 387 -16.91 25.89 7.49
C SER A 387 -15.52 25.23 7.43
N ALA A 388 -14.83 25.40 6.31
CA ALA A 388 -13.49 24.86 6.06
C ALA A 388 -12.68 25.87 5.23
N SER A 389 -11.42 25.55 4.92
CA SER A 389 -10.65 26.32 3.93
C SER A 389 -11.30 26.21 2.54
N TRP A 390 -11.04 27.18 1.67
CA TRP A 390 -11.69 27.27 0.36
C TRP A 390 -11.43 26.05 -0.53
N ASP A 391 -10.21 25.53 -0.53
CA ASP A 391 -9.82 24.31 -1.25
C ASP A 391 -10.63 23.09 -0.81
N ALA A 392 -10.81 22.91 0.50
CA ALA A 392 -11.65 21.84 1.04
C ALA A 392 -13.13 22.03 0.67
N LEU A 393 -13.66 23.25 0.74
CA LEU A 393 -15.04 23.54 0.32
C LEU A 393 -15.27 23.23 -1.16
N VAL A 394 -14.35 23.61 -2.05
CA VAL A 394 -14.44 23.29 -3.49
C VAL A 394 -14.52 21.77 -3.70
N GLN A 395 -13.78 20.97 -2.94
CA GLN A 395 -13.84 19.51 -3.01
C GLN A 395 -15.18 18.94 -2.55
N ARG A 396 -15.72 19.45 -1.43
CA ARG A 396 -17.05 19.08 -0.92
C ARG A 396 -18.16 19.48 -1.90
N LEU A 397 -18.09 20.68 -2.47
CA LEU A 397 -19.00 21.17 -3.51
C LEU A 397 -18.93 20.34 -4.80
N GLY A 398 -17.77 19.73 -5.08
CA GLY A 398 -17.59 18.76 -6.15
C GLY A 398 -18.38 17.45 -5.99
N ARG A 399 -19.02 17.23 -4.83
CA ARG A 399 -19.91 16.10 -4.52
C ARG A 399 -21.39 16.46 -4.59
N LEU A 400 -21.73 17.74 -4.53
CA LEU A 400 -23.09 18.25 -4.72
C LEU A 400 -23.40 18.36 -6.21
N ASN A 401 -24.51 17.78 -6.67
CA ASN A 401 -24.96 17.83 -8.08
C ASN A 401 -23.80 17.63 -9.06
N ARG A 402 -22.98 16.60 -8.80
CA ARG A 402 -21.74 16.28 -9.52
C ARG A 402 -22.00 15.95 -10.99
N LEU A 403 -23.13 15.31 -11.28
CA LEU A 403 -23.51 14.93 -12.64
C LEU A 403 -24.32 16.01 -13.38
N GLY A 404 -24.71 17.09 -12.70
CA GLY A 404 -25.54 18.15 -13.29
C GLY A 404 -26.98 17.72 -13.60
N ARG A 405 -27.50 16.69 -12.94
CA ARG A 405 -28.84 16.11 -13.16
C ARG A 405 -29.89 16.52 -12.13
N PHE A 406 -29.61 17.51 -11.30
CA PHE A 406 -30.51 17.93 -10.23
C PHE A 406 -31.89 18.38 -10.74
N ALA A 407 -31.95 19.19 -11.80
CA ALA A 407 -33.22 19.65 -12.38
C ALA A 407 -34.07 18.51 -12.99
N GLU A 408 -33.45 17.39 -13.39
CA GLU A 408 -34.17 16.19 -13.84
C GLU A 408 -34.83 15.45 -12.66
N ARG A 409 -34.28 15.61 -11.46
CA ARG A 409 -34.71 14.93 -10.22
C ARG A 409 -35.75 15.73 -9.43
N TYR A 410 -35.65 17.06 -9.47
CA TYR A 410 -36.43 18.00 -8.66
C TYR A 410 -36.98 19.12 -9.56
N PRO A 411 -38.20 18.94 -10.10
CA PRO A 411 -38.74 19.83 -11.13
C PRO A 411 -39.08 21.25 -10.63
N THR A 412 -39.34 21.45 -9.33
CA THR A 412 -39.69 22.78 -8.80
C THR A 412 -38.48 23.55 -8.26
N GLU A 413 -37.32 22.90 -8.17
CA GLU A 413 -36.08 23.50 -7.69
C GLU A 413 -35.14 23.87 -8.84
N VAL A 414 -34.56 25.07 -8.80
CA VAL A 414 -33.70 25.60 -9.87
C VAL A 414 -32.23 25.18 -9.69
N ALA A 415 -31.81 24.91 -8.45
CA ALA A 415 -30.42 24.58 -8.13
C ALA A 415 -30.29 23.70 -6.89
N ALA A 416 -29.24 22.89 -6.85
CA ALA A 416 -28.87 22.16 -5.65
C ALA A 416 -28.31 23.12 -4.59
N THR A 417 -28.57 22.87 -3.31
CA THR A 417 -28.18 23.79 -2.23
C THR A 417 -27.04 23.22 -1.39
N ALA A 418 -26.04 24.06 -1.13
CA ALA A 418 -25.00 23.85 -0.14
C ALA A 418 -25.18 24.83 1.02
N THR A 419 -25.21 24.33 2.26
CA THR A 419 -25.26 25.16 3.48
C THR A 419 -23.94 25.01 4.24
N VAL A 420 -23.21 26.12 4.39
CA VAL A 420 -21.99 26.16 5.22
C VAL A 420 -22.36 26.60 6.63
N VAL A 421 -22.06 25.76 7.61
CA VAL A 421 -22.36 25.98 9.03
C VAL A 421 -21.08 26.38 9.75
N HIS A 422 -21.07 27.54 10.42
CA HIS A 422 -19.88 28.05 11.11
C HIS A 422 -20.11 28.16 12.62
N ASP A 423 -19.21 27.55 13.39
CA ASP A 423 -19.35 27.37 14.84
C ASP A 423 -18.96 28.58 15.70
N GLY A 424 -18.44 29.63 15.06
CA GLY A 424 -18.04 30.88 15.71
C GLY A 424 -16.80 30.76 16.60
N GLN A 425 -16.10 29.62 16.60
CA GLN A 425 -14.79 29.51 17.26
C GLN A 425 -13.72 30.22 16.42
N ALA A 426 -12.73 30.84 17.06
CA ALA A 426 -11.54 31.33 16.33
C ALA A 426 -10.57 30.15 16.11
N ASP A 427 -9.95 30.10 14.95
CA ASP A 427 -8.97 29.09 14.55
C ASP A 427 -9.46 27.66 14.81
N GLY A 428 -10.70 27.40 14.44
CA GLY A 428 -11.31 26.11 14.73
C GLY A 428 -10.59 24.92 14.08
N PRO A 429 -10.92 23.70 14.51
CA PRO A 429 -10.11 22.51 14.28
C PRO A 429 -9.90 22.22 12.78
N VAL A 430 -8.77 21.56 12.49
CA VAL A 430 -8.33 21.10 11.17
C VAL A 430 -7.84 22.19 10.21
N TYR A 431 -8.63 23.25 9.99
CA TYR A 431 -8.36 24.26 8.96
C TYR A 431 -7.85 25.61 9.50
N GLY A 432 -7.90 25.82 10.82
CA GLY A 432 -7.34 27.00 11.48
C GLY A 432 -7.81 28.33 10.87
N ALA A 433 -6.91 29.32 10.79
CA ALA A 433 -7.21 30.66 10.29
C ALA A 433 -7.75 30.70 8.85
N ALA A 434 -7.39 29.72 8.02
CA ALA A 434 -7.87 29.64 6.63
C ALA A 434 -9.38 29.43 6.56
N ARG A 435 -9.95 28.72 7.54
CA ARG A 435 -11.38 28.53 7.71
C ARG A 435 -12.11 29.86 7.94
N ASP A 436 -11.60 30.65 8.88
CA ASP A 436 -12.26 31.87 9.34
C ASP A 436 -12.12 32.98 8.28
N THR A 437 -10.98 33.03 7.60
CA THR A 437 -10.75 33.89 6.44
C THR A 437 -11.72 33.55 5.30
N THR A 438 -11.90 32.26 5.01
CA THR A 438 -12.85 31.78 3.99
C THR A 438 -14.29 32.13 4.37
N TRP A 439 -14.68 31.90 5.63
CA TRP A 439 -16.01 32.24 6.13
C TRP A 439 -16.32 33.74 5.98
N THR A 440 -15.36 34.58 6.35
CA THR A 440 -15.49 36.05 6.24
C THR A 440 -15.69 36.46 4.78
N ALA A 441 -14.83 35.97 3.88
CA ALA A 441 -14.92 36.28 2.46
C ALA A 441 -16.24 35.82 1.83
N LEU A 442 -16.73 34.62 2.18
CA LEU A 442 -18.04 34.13 1.71
C LEU A 442 -19.20 34.96 2.26
N THR A 443 -19.12 35.40 3.51
CA THR A 443 -20.14 36.25 4.14
C THR A 443 -20.25 37.59 3.41
N GLU A 444 -19.11 38.22 3.11
CA GLU A 444 -19.07 39.47 2.35
C GLU A 444 -19.61 39.30 0.93
N ALA A 445 -19.25 38.22 0.23
CA ALA A 445 -19.77 37.94 -1.11
C ALA A 445 -21.29 37.71 -1.13
N ILE A 446 -21.81 36.94 -0.18
CA ILE A 446 -23.25 36.66 -0.10
C ILE A 446 -24.03 37.92 0.30
N ALA A 447 -23.49 38.74 1.20
CA ALA A 447 -24.10 40.03 1.55
C ALA A 447 -24.13 41.02 0.36
N ALA A 448 -23.15 40.93 -0.54
CA ALA A 448 -23.10 41.71 -1.77
C ALA A 448 -23.98 41.14 -2.91
N SER A 449 -24.48 39.91 -2.77
CA SER A 449 -25.30 39.23 -3.78
C SER A 449 -26.76 39.69 -3.71
N PRO A 450 -27.41 40.03 -4.85
CA PRO A 450 -28.81 40.45 -4.87
C PRO A 450 -29.79 39.40 -4.33
N ASP A 451 -29.45 38.12 -4.52
CA ASP A 451 -30.32 36.98 -4.18
C ASP A 451 -30.05 36.45 -2.76
N GLY A 452 -29.06 36.99 -2.05
CA GLY A 452 -28.65 36.51 -0.72
C GLY A 452 -28.02 35.11 -0.74
N ASP A 453 -27.56 34.64 -1.89
CA ASP A 453 -26.83 33.39 -2.10
C ASP A 453 -25.67 33.58 -3.09
N LEU A 454 -24.86 32.52 -3.30
CA LEU A 454 -23.74 32.55 -4.24
C LEU A 454 -23.78 31.35 -5.21
N ASP A 455 -23.55 31.58 -6.50
CA ASP A 455 -23.33 30.49 -7.46
C ASP A 455 -21.97 29.84 -7.21
N VAL A 456 -22.00 28.53 -7.00
CA VAL A 456 -20.83 27.69 -6.73
C VAL A 456 -20.79 26.48 -7.67
N SER A 457 -21.32 26.65 -8.90
CA SER A 457 -21.05 25.75 -10.02
C SER A 457 -19.53 25.60 -10.25
N PRO A 458 -19.04 24.49 -10.85
CA PRO A 458 -17.61 24.30 -11.05
C PRO A 458 -16.90 25.47 -11.76
N LEU A 459 -17.55 26.10 -12.75
CA LEU A 459 -17.03 27.31 -13.40
C LEU A 459 -17.05 28.54 -12.45
N ALA A 460 -18.12 28.74 -11.68
CA ALA A 460 -18.18 29.83 -10.71
C ALA A 460 -17.13 29.69 -9.60
N CYS A 461 -16.93 28.48 -9.06
CA CYS A 461 -15.86 28.18 -8.10
C CYS A 461 -14.47 28.51 -8.66
N ARG A 462 -14.23 28.23 -9.94
CA ARG A 462 -12.97 28.56 -10.62
C ARG A 462 -12.75 30.08 -10.69
N GLU A 463 -13.80 30.84 -10.99
CA GLU A 463 -13.73 32.30 -11.04
C GLU A 463 -13.54 32.90 -9.64
N LEU A 464 -14.29 32.41 -8.64
CA LEU A 464 -14.12 32.79 -7.24
C LEU A 464 -12.70 32.52 -6.75
N SER A 465 -12.13 31.36 -7.11
CA SER A 465 -10.74 30.99 -6.77
C SER A 465 -9.68 31.88 -7.42
N ARG A 466 -10.02 32.61 -8.49
CA ARG A 466 -9.12 33.55 -9.16
C ARG A 466 -9.28 34.99 -8.65
N THR A 467 -10.42 35.29 -8.06
CA THR A 467 -10.81 36.62 -7.64
C THR A 467 -10.86 36.71 -6.12
N LEU A 468 -12.06 36.62 -5.54
CA LEU A 468 -12.36 36.82 -4.13
C LEU A 468 -11.62 35.84 -3.20
N LEU A 469 -11.53 34.58 -3.62
CA LEU A 469 -10.99 33.45 -2.83
C LEU A 469 -9.65 32.96 -3.43
N GLY A 470 -8.95 33.86 -4.13
CA GLY A 470 -7.61 33.62 -4.66
C GLY A 470 -6.49 33.87 -3.67
N SER A 471 -6.79 34.54 -2.54
CA SER A 471 -5.80 34.81 -1.49
C SER A 471 -5.26 33.50 -0.88
N PRO A 472 -3.93 33.34 -0.73
CA PRO A 472 -3.34 32.20 -0.03
C PRO A 472 -3.94 31.97 1.36
N ALA A 473 -4.33 33.04 2.05
CA ALA A 473 -4.92 32.97 3.40
C ALA A 473 -6.29 32.29 3.45
N THR A 474 -6.98 32.12 2.32
CA THR A 474 -8.25 31.35 2.25
C THR A 474 -8.02 29.86 2.04
N ARG A 475 -6.78 29.47 1.73
CA ARG A 475 -6.39 28.09 1.51
C ARG A 475 -5.58 27.63 2.70
N ARG A 476 -5.53 26.32 2.92
CA ARG A 476 -4.55 25.79 3.87
C ARG A 476 -3.15 26.09 3.30
N GLU A 477 -2.35 26.85 4.04
CA GLU A 477 -0.95 27.08 3.62
C GLU A 477 -0.19 25.76 3.71
N PRO A 478 0.57 25.39 2.66
CA PRO A 478 1.48 24.26 2.76
C PRO A 478 2.57 24.58 3.78
N HIS A 479 2.69 23.75 4.81
CA HIS A 479 3.66 23.94 5.88
C HIS A 479 5.09 23.67 5.37
N ASP A 480 6.06 24.45 5.86
CA ASP A 480 7.46 24.41 5.40
C ASP A 480 8.02 22.99 5.33
N ALA A 481 8.71 22.67 4.24
CA ALA A 481 9.44 21.41 4.08
C ALA A 481 10.94 21.61 4.41
N PRO A 482 11.62 20.58 4.95
CA PRO A 482 13.06 20.64 5.15
C PRO A 482 13.79 20.85 3.82
N VAL A 483 14.80 21.72 3.85
CA VAL A 483 15.70 21.89 2.70
C VAL A 483 16.49 20.59 2.51
N LEU A 484 16.29 19.94 1.37
CA LEU A 484 17.05 18.77 1.02
C LEU A 484 18.52 19.14 0.77
N LEU A 485 19.44 18.52 1.51
CA LEU A 485 20.88 18.70 1.34
C LEU A 485 21.47 17.47 0.64
N THR A 486 22.56 17.64 -0.11
CA THR A 486 23.26 16.53 -0.76
C THR A 486 23.70 15.44 0.23
N PRO A 487 24.22 15.75 1.44
CA PRO A 487 24.54 14.72 2.43
C PRO A 487 23.34 13.90 2.90
N THR A 488 22.13 14.47 2.88
CA THR A 488 20.89 13.74 3.18
C THR A 488 20.62 12.68 2.11
N LEU A 489 20.77 13.04 0.83
CA LEU A 489 20.67 12.09 -0.28
C LEU A 489 21.74 11.01 -0.21
N ASP A 490 22.97 11.37 0.13
CA ASP A 490 24.07 10.42 0.31
C ASP A 490 23.82 9.44 1.45
N ALA A 491 23.15 9.87 2.52
CA ALA A 491 22.75 8.99 3.61
C ALA A 491 21.63 8.03 3.18
N TRP A 492 20.64 8.51 2.42
CA TRP A 492 19.53 7.67 1.96
C TRP A 492 19.95 6.60 0.95
N VAL A 493 20.87 6.92 0.05
CA VAL A 493 21.37 5.95 -0.93
C VAL A 493 22.15 4.80 -0.28
N GLN A 494 22.69 5.02 0.93
CA GLN A 494 23.27 3.96 1.75
C GLN A 494 22.16 3.11 2.37
N THR A 495 21.97 1.93 1.81
CA THR A 495 20.91 1.01 2.22
C THR A 495 21.45 -0.24 2.91
N ALA A 496 22.73 -0.55 2.76
CA ALA A 496 23.33 -1.72 3.39
C ALA A 496 24.82 -1.47 3.72
N PRO A 497 25.16 -1.15 4.99
CA PRO A 497 24.24 -0.87 6.09
C PRO A 497 23.58 0.52 5.94
N VAL A 498 22.39 0.68 6.54
CA VAL A 498 21.80 2.00 6.76
C VAL A 498 22.68 2.79 7.75
N PRO A 499 22.91 4.10 7.54
CA PRO A 499 23.69 4.92 8.46
C PRO A 499 23.11 4.93 9.89
N LEU A 500 23.99 5.00 10.90
CA LEU A 500 23.56 5.07 12.31
C LEU A 500 22.68 6.29 12.61
N VAL A 501 22.99 7.42 11.95
CA VAL A 501 22.15 8.63 11.96
C VAL A 501 21.43 8.68 10.62
N ASP A 502 20.31 7.97 10.54
CA ASP A 502 19.48 7.93 9.34
C ASP A 502 18.50 9.12 9.33
N PRO A 503 18.58 10.03 8.34
CA PRO A 503 17.66 11.16 8.27
C PRO A 503 16.21 10.67 8.05
N PRO A 504 15.23 11.12 8.85
CA PRO A 504 13.84 10.69 8.68
C PRO A 504 13.26 11.26 7.39
N VAL A 505 12.56 10.42 6.62
CA VAL A 505 11.92 10.84 5.36
C VAL A 505 10.56 11.53 5.55
N ALA A 506 9.87 11.31 6.68
CA ALA A 506 8.50 11.78 6.90
C ALA A 506 8.35 13.30 6.69
N ALA A 507 9.27 14.11 7.21
CA ALA A 507 9.23 15.56 7.06
C ALA A 507 9.41 16.02 5.59
N TYR A 508 10.09 15.23 4.75
CA TYR A 508 10.25 15.51 3.32
C TYR A 508 9.02 15.11 2.50
N LEU A 509 8.17 14.25 3.06
CA LEU A 509 6.91 13.83 2.45
C LEU A 509 5.76 14.77 2.85
N HIS A 510 5.76 15.24 4.11
CA HIS A 510 4.61 15.89 4.74
C HIS A 510 4.87 17.31 5.30
N GLY A 511 6.12 17.78 5.35
CA GLY A 511 6.50 19.07 5.96
C GLY A 511 6.80 18.99 7.47
N PHE A 512 7.23 20.09 8.09
CA PHE A 512 7.59 20.15 9.53
C PHE A 512 6.40 20.01 10.48
N ASP A 513 5.23 20.51 10.09
CA ASP A 513 3.96 20.31 10.80
C ASP A 513 3.19 19.07 10.28
N GLY A 514 3.79 18.37 9.31
CA GLY A 514 3.36 17.06 8.85
C GLY A 514 3.39 16.10 10.02
N GLY A 515 2.20 15.78 10.52
CA GLY A 515 1.98 15.05 11.75
C GLY A 515 2.94 13.87 11.94
N VAL A 516 3.26 13.63 13.21
CA VAL A 516 4.04 12.48 13.65
C VAL A 516 3.46 11.20 13.02
N ALA A 517 4.31 10.38 12.38
CA ALA A 517 3.89 9.16 11.67
C ALA A 517 2.87 8.36 12.50
N PRO A 518 1.70 8.01 11.91
CA PRO A 518 0.61 7.41 12.67
C PRO A 518 1.05 6.07 13.26
N VAL A 519 0.43 5.73 14.39
CA VAL A 519 0.58 4.41 15.01
C VAL A 519 -0.41 3.48 14.35
N GLN A 520 0.06 2.30 13.97
CA GLN A 520 -0.77 1.22 13.44
C GLN A 520 -1.32 0.42 14.62
N VAL A 521 -2.64 0.34 14.74
CA VAL A 521 -3.32 -0.36 15.84
C VAL A 521 -4.04 -1.59 15.28
N LEU A 522 -3.87 -2.73 15.95
CA LEU A 522 -4.57 -3.97 15.67
C LEU A 522 -5.13 -4.54 16.97
N TRP A 523 -6.28 -5.23 16.89
CA TRP A 523 -6.88 -5.93 18.03
C TRP A 523 -6.75 -7.43 17.90
N ARG A 524 -6.40 -8.11 18.99
CA ARG A 524 -6.22 -9.56 19.03
C ARG A 524 -6.84 -10.15 20.29
N SER A 525 -7.72 -11.14 20.11
CA SER A 525 -8.34 -11.87 21.22
C SER A 525 -7.38 -12.90 21.81
N GLY A 526 -7.50 -13.16 23.11
CA GLY A 526 -6.72 -14.19 23.81
C GLY A 526 -5.33 -13.74 24.26
N LEU A 527 -5.08 -12.42 24.28
CA LEU A 527 -3.84 -11.85 24.84
C LEU A 527 -3.90 -11.63 26.36
N VAL A 528 -5.07 -11.88 26.97
CA VAL A 528 -5.32 -11.75 28.40
C VAL A 528 -5.91 -13.07 28.89
N SER A 529 -5.48 -13.53 30.06
CA SER A 529 -5.89 -14.78 30.71
C SER A 529 -6.79 -14.48 31.91
N ASP A 530 -7.92 -15.16 32.00
CA ASP A 530 -8.81 -15.13 33.17
C ASP A 530 -8.35 -16.09 34.29
N ASN A 531 -7.27 -16.85 34.07
CA ASN A 531 -6.76 -17.80 35.05
C ASN A 531 -5.94 -17.08 36.13
N THR A 532 -6.50 -17.02 37.34
CA THR A 532 -5.87 -16.56 38.59
C THR A 532 -4.63 -17.37 39.04
N VAL A 533 -4.16 -18.31 38.21
CA VAL A 533 -3.03 -19.19 38.50
C VAL A 533 -1.69 -18.52 38.14
N ASP A 534 -1.70 -17.55 37.22
CA ASP A 534 -0.48 -16.92 36.71
C ASP A 534 0.01 -15.74 37.58
N ASP A 535 -0.85 -15.16 38.43
CA ASP A 535 -0.47 -14.25 39.52
C ASP A 535 -1.47 -14.32 40.70
N PRO A 536 -1.11 -14.92 41.84
CA PRO A 536 -2.01 -15.07 42.99
C PRO A 536 -2.24 -13.77 43.80
N PHE A 537 -1.74 -12.62 43.33
CA PHE A 537 -1.82 -11.34 44.04
C PHE A 537 -2.59 -10.22 43.33
N GLU A 538 -3.07 -10.42 42.08
CA GLU A 538 -3.95 -9.47 41.38
C GLU A 538 -5.30 -10.13 41.04
N ASP A 539 -6.39 -9.61 41.61
CA ASP A 539 -7.76 -9.97 41.23
C ASP A 539 -8.13 -9.28 39.90
N GLY A 540 -7.67 -9.84 38.78
CA GLY A 540 -7.97 -9.32 37.44
C GLY A 540 -7.42 -10.21 36.31
N PRO A 541 -7.91 -10.04 35.07
CA PRO A 541 -7.40 -10.79 33.93
C PRO A 541 -5.97 -10.32 33.58
N THR A 542 -5.01 -11.24 33.58
CA THR A 542 -3.58 -10.94 33.45
C THR A 542 -3.12 -11.05 32.00
N GLU A 543 -2.37 -10.05 31.53
CA GLU A 543 -1.76 -10.05 30.18
C GLU A 543 -0.78 -11.23 30.03
N LEU A 544 -0.87 -11.96 28.91
CA LEU A 544 0.02 -13.08 28.64
C LEU A 544 1.48 -12.65 28.59
N ASP A 545 2.39 -13.56 28.94
CA ASP A 545 3.81 -13.30 28.76
C ASP A 545 4.16 -13.06 27.27
N PRO A 546 5.24 -12.31 26.97
CA PRO A 546 5.58 -11.98 25.59
C PRO A 546 5.80 -13.18 24.66
N ARG A 547 6.17 -14.36 25.17
CA ARG A 547 6.32 -15.58 24.36
C ARG A 547 4.97 -16.21 24.05
N GLY A 548 4.07 -16.30 25.04
CA GLY A 548 2.68 -16.72 24.81
C GLY A 548 1.98 -15.82 23.79
N ALA A 549 2.14 -14.51 23.91
CA ALA A 549 1.64 -13.55 22.94
C ALA A 549 2.27 -13.74 21.54
N ALA A 550 3.59 -13.92 21.46
CA ALA A 550 4.28 -14.18 20.20
C ALA A 550 3.81 -15.48 19.53
N ALA A 551 3.49 -16.51 20.30
CA ALA A 551 2.94 -17.77 19.79
C ALA A 551 1.57 -17.56 19.14
N ILE A 552 0.67 -16.77 19.76
CA ILE A 552 -0.63 -16.41 19.19
C ILE A 552 -0.46 -15.61 17.89
N LEU A 553 0.47 -14.65 17.88
CA LEU A 553 0.74 -13.80 16.72
C LEU A 553 1.46 -14.53 15.58
N ALA A 554 2.25 -15.56 15.86
CA ALA A 554 2.83 -16.40 14.82
C ALA A 554 1.76 -17.18 14.03
N GLN A 555 0.64 -17.52 14.69
CA GLN A 555 -0.50 -18.23 14.10
C GLN A 555 -1.36 -17.30 13.25
N PHE A 556 -1.73 -16.15 13.82
CA PHE A 556 -2.48 -15.09 13.15
C PHE A 556 -1.57 -13.86 13.03
N PRO A 557 -0.61 -13.87 12.08
CA PRO A 557 0.27 -12.73 11.87
C PRO A 557 -0.59 -11.48 11.63
N PRO A 558 -0.17 -10.32 12.16
CA PRO A 558 -0.83 -9.06 11.84
C PRO A 558 -0.99 -8.90 10.33
N ARG A 559 -2.23 -8.84 9.85
CA ARG A 559 -2.52 -8.54 8.45
C ARG A 559 -2.98 -7.13 8.32
N THR A 560 -2.65 -6.53 7.20
CA THR A 560 -2.97 -5.13 6.94
C THR A 560 -4.48 -4.86 6.89
N ALA A 561 -5.30 -5.86 6.54
CA ALA A 561 -6.76 -5.77 6.59
C ALA A 561 -7.35 -5.61 8.01
N GLU A 562 -6.56 -5.91 9.04
CA GLU A 562 -6.94 -5.82 10.46
C GLU A 562 -6.48 -4.51 11.11
N ILE A 563 -5.64 -3.74 10.42
CA ILE A 563 -4.95 -2.57 10.96
C ILE A 563 -5.76 -1.30 10.71
N ILE A 564 -5.78 -0.42 11.71
CA ILE A 564 -6.23 0.97 11.61
C ILE A 564 -5.04 1.89 11.92
N GLU A 565 -5.02 3.08 11.32
CA GLU A 565 -4.01 4.09 11.63
C GLU A 565 -4.58 5.24 12.44
N VAL A 566 -3.94 5.49 13.58
CA VAL A 566 -4.36 6.46 14.58
C VAL A 566 -3.21 7.45 14.79
N PRO A 567 -3.46 8.77 14.94
CA PRO A 567 -2.39 9.72 15.22
C PRO A 567 -1.67 9.31 16.51
N TRP A 568 -0.35 9.45 16.52
CA TRP A 568 0.47 9.01 17.66
C TRP A 568 -0.01 9.61 18.99
N PHE A 569 -0.38 10.89 19.00
CA PHE A 569 -0.89 11.56 20.21
C PHE A 569 -2.21 10.95 20.70
N ALA A 570 -3.15 10.66 19.78
CA ALA A 570 -4.45 10.09 20.11
C ALA A 570 -4.32 8.64 20.61
N ALA A 571 -3.45 7.83 19.99
CA ALA A 571 -3.15 6.47 20.46
C ALA A 571 -2.52 6.51 21.87
N ARG A 572 -1.60 7.44 22.11
CA ARG A 572 -0.96 7.62 23.42
C ARG A 572 -1.93 8.09 24.50
N GLN A 573 -2.78 9.08 24.23
CA GLN A 573 -3.82 9.55 25.15
C GLN A 573 -4.82 8.44 25.49
N TRP A 574 -5.23 7.66 24.48
CA TRP A 574 -6.09 6.50 24.68
C TRP A 574 -5.45 5.46 25.61
N MET A 575 -4.18 5.10 25.39
CA MET A 575 -3.44 4.19 26.28
C MET A 575 -3.26 4.74 27.71
N LEU A 576 -3.17 6.07 27.86
CA LEU A 576 -3.13 6.75 29.16
C LEU A 576 -4.49 6.85 29.87
N GLY A 577 -5.58 6.43 29.22
CA GLY A 577 -6.94 6.57 29.75
C GLY A 577 -7.44 8.02 29.78
N GLN A 578 -6.86 8.89 28.94
CA GLN A 578 -7.24 10.29 28.81
C GLN A 578 -8.34 10.47 27.76
N ASP A 579 -9.12 11.56 27.87
CA ASP A 579 -9.96 11.99 26.74
C ASP A 579 -9.04 12.25 25.54
N THR A 580 -9.29 11.55 24.44
CA THR A 580 -8.56 11.78 23.19
C THR A 580 -8.98 13.13 22.64
N GLU A 581 -8.00 13.97 22.30
CA GLU A 581 -8.26 15.26 21.67
C GLU A 581 -8.92 15.10 20.29
N VAL A 582 -9.50 16.19 19.79
CA VAL A 582 -10.33 16.24 18.59
C VAL A 582 -9.54 15.75 17.38
N VAL A 583 -9.93 14.59 16.83
CA VAL A 583 -9.27 13.99 15.66
C VAL A 583 -10.02 14.31 14.37
N GLY A 584 -9.32 14.89 13.39
CA GLY A 584 -9.75 14.92 11.99
C GLY A 584 -9.23 13.72 11.19
N ASP A 585 -9.70 13.58 9.95
CA ASP A 585 -9.24 12.52 9.04
C ASP A 585 -8.04 12.93 8.16
N LEU A 586 -7.43 14.09 8.42
CA LEU A 586 -6.19 14.47 7.76
C LEU A 586 -5.01 13.69 8.35
N GLU A 587 -4.12 13.16 7.51
CA GLU A 587 -2.98 12.32 7.96
C GLU A 587 -1.91 13.15 8.70
N SER A 588 -1.91 14.47 8.53
CA SER A 588 -0.97 15.42 9.14
C SER A 588 -1.69 16.42 10.06
N GLU A 589 -1.80 16.09 11.35
CA GLU A 589 -2.25 17.00 12.40
C GLU A 589 -1.11 17.29 13.40
N PRO A 590 -0.84 18.56 13.73
CA PRO A 590 0.15 18.93 14.74
C PRO A 590 -0.32 18.53 16.15
N ASP A 591 0.63 18.29 17.06
CA ASP A 591 0.37 18.03 18.49
C ASP A 591 -0.24 19.30 19.13
N PRO A 592 -1.53 19.31 19.51
CA PRO A 592 -2.13 20.44 20.20
C PRO A 592 -1.47 20.59 21.57
N GLY A 593 -0.74 21.68 21.78
CA GLY A 593 0.12 21.86 22.94
C GLY A 593 -0.58 21.62 24.30
N ARG A 594 -0.03 20.68 25.08
CA ARG A 594 -0.08 20.52 26.56
C ARG A 594 -1.29 21.13 27.29
N ALA A 595 -2.51 20.68 27.02
CA ALA A 595 -3.50 20.56 28.08
C ALA A 595 -3.30 19.21 28.77
N ARG A 596 -3.25 19.12 30.10
CA ARG A 596 -3.27 17.82 30.81
C ARG A 596 -4.72 17.38 30.90
N PRO A 597 -5.19 16.38 30.14
CA PRO A 597 -6.55 15.88 30.29
C PRO A 597 -6.68 15.18 31.65
N SER A 598 -7.84 15.27 32.28
CA SER A 598 -8.17 14.42 33.43
C SER A 598 -8.23 12.96 32.96
N ALA A 599 -7.66 12.03 33.72
CA ALA A 599 -7.83 10.60 33.45
C ALA A 599 -9.31 10.24 33.60
N VAL A 600 -9.91 9.74 32.52
CA VAL A 600 -11.32 9.31 32.47
C VAL A 600 -11.39 7.78 32.61
N ARG A 601 -10.28 7.07 32.35
CA ARG A 601 -10.18 5.61 32.31
C ARG A 601 -8.87 5.08 32.88
N ASP A 602 -8.84 3.76 33.09
CA ASP A 602 -7.63 3.05 33.46
C ASP A 602 -6.63 3.02 32.30
N ARG A 603 -5.37 3.28 32.63
CA ARG A 603 -4.23 3.13 31.71
C ARG A 603 -4.06 1.66 31.31
N PHE A 604 -3.55 1.41 30.11
CA PHE A 604 -3.26 0.05 29.65
C PHE A 604 -1.99 -0.05 28.79
N ARG A 605 -1.45 -1.27 28.68
CA ARG A 605 -0.27 -1.60 27.88
C ARG A 605 -0.67 -2.18 26.52
N ALA A 606 0.22 -2.08 25.54
CA ALA A 606 0.06 -2.71 24.23
C ALA A 606 1.31 -3.52 23.86
N LEU A 607 1.17 -4.51 22.98
CA LEU A 607 2.31 -5.25 22.44
C LEU A 607 2.92 -4.51 21.26
N ALA A 608 4.23 -4.33 21.25
CA ALA A 608 4.97 -3.82 20.09
C ALA A 608 6.25 -4.64 19.87
N GLN A 609 6.75 -4.67 18.64
CA GLN A 609 8.06 -5.28 18.38
C GLN A 609 9.17 -4.36 18.87
N ARG A 610 10.14 -4.94 19.59
CA ARG A 610 11.35 -4.27 20.05
C ARG A 610 12.57 -5.17 19.81
N PRO A 611 13.74 -4.60 19.54
CA PRO A 611 14.97 -5.40 19.51
C PRO A 611 15.25 -5.95 20.91
N ALA A 612 15.58 -7.23 21.00
CA ALA A 612 15.92 -7.87 22.27
C ALA A 612 17.13 -7.16 22.92
N ARG A 613 16.90 -6.40 24.00
CA ARG A 613 17.98 -5.85 24.82
C ARG A 613 18.57 -6.97 25.67
N GLN A 614 19.70 -7.55 25.26
CA GLN A 614 20.52 -8.30 26.20
C GLN A 614 21.27 -7.32 27.11
N ALA A 615 20.88 -7.28 28.38
CA ALA A 615 21.67 -6.67 29.44
C ALA A 615 22.90 -7.57 29.70
N GLY A 616 23.96 -7.38 28.92
CA GLY A 616 25.19 -8.17 29.03
C GLY A 616 26.18 -7.78 27.95
N ARG A 617 27.44 -7.56 28.33
CA ARG A 617 28.50 -6.99 27.49
C ARG A 617 28.66 -7.71 26.13
N GLY A 618 28.65 -6.92 25.06
CA GLY A 618 29.32 -7.22 23.79
C GLY A 618 28.53 -8.08 22.81
N TYR A 619 27.57 -7.50 22.11
CA TYR A 619 27.08 -8.05 20.85
C TYR A 619 27.17 -7.01 19.74
N ARG A 620 27.61 -7.47 18.56
CA ARG A 620 27.82 -6.67 17.34
C ARG A 620 26.48 -6.52 16.63
N ASP A 621 26.16 -5.28 16.28
CA ASP A 621 24.96 -4.88 15.54
C ASP A 621 24.92 -5.59 14.18
N GLY A 622 23.88 -6.40 13.95
CA GLY A 622 23.73 -7.17 12.70
C GLY A 622 22.63 -8.24 12.72
N ASP A 623 22.28 -8.78 13.90
CA ASP A 623 21.20 -9.77 14.08
C ASP A 623 20.42 -9.48 15.39
N ALA A 624 19.85 -8.28 15.53
CA ALA A 624 18.99 -7.98 16.68
C ALA A 624 17.69 -8.79 16.55
N GLU A 625 17.55 -9.86 17.33
CA GLU A 625 16.31 -10.65 17.38
C GLU A 625 15.15 -9.75 17.85
N TRP A 626 14.22 -9.46 16.95
CA TRP A 626 13.02 -8.69 17.27
C TRP A 626 12.03 -9.56 18.04
N ARG A 627 11.53 -9.04 19.16
CA ARG A 627 10.55 -9.75 20.00
C ARG A 627 9.36 -8.86 20.29
N TRP A 628 8.18 -9.48 20.34
CA TRP A 628 6.99 -8.84 20.90
C TRP A 628 7.25 -8.52 22.37
N THR A 629 6.92 -7.32 22.81
CA THR A 629 7.12 -6.85 24.19
C THR A 629 5.96 -5.94 24.57
N TRP A 630 5.47 -6.06 25.80
CA TRP A 630 4.51 -5.12 26.35
C TRP A 630 5.17 -3.76 26.57
N ILE A 631 4.61 -2.73 25.95
CA ILE A 631 5.06 -1.35 26.04
C ILE A 631 4.05 -0.51 26.84
N GLU A 632 4.61 0.37 27.67
CA GLU A 632 3.86 1.43 28.34
C GLU A 632 3.58 2.59 27.37
N PRO A 633 2.57 3.44 27.63
CA PRO A 633 2.23 4.59 26.78
C PRO A 633 3.41 5.55 26.52
N GLU A 634 4.33 5.70 27.47
CA GLU A 634 5.54 6.53 27.33
C GLU A 634 6.59 5.93 26.38
N SER A 635 6.49 4.62 26.10
CA SER A 635 7.39 3.89 25.22
C SER A 635 6.86 3.75 23.79
N LEU A 636 5.69 4.34 23.50
CA LEU A 636 5.07 4.36 22.17
C LEU A 636 5.83 5.30 21.24
N ARG A 637 6.21 4.81 20.05
CA ARG A 637 6.95 5.54 19.03
C ARG A 637 6.06 5.81 17.81
N PRO A 638 6.32 6.91 17.08
CA PRO A 638 5.70 7.15 15.78
C PRO A 638 5.95 5.99 14.82
N GLY A 639 4.93 5.58 14.05
CA GLY A 639 5.04 4.45 13.12
C GLY A 639 5.04 3.06 13.75
N ASP A 640 4.90 2.94 15.08
CA ASP A 640 4.79 1.64 15.74
C ASP A 640 3.56 0.87 15.24
N LEU A 641 3.72 -0.44 15.04
CA LEU A 641 2.62 -1.39 15.03
C LEU A 641 2.39 -1.88 16.46
N ILE A 642 1.26 -1.50 17.04
CA ILE A 642 0.81 -1.96 18.35
C ILE A 642 -0.35 -2.94 18.23
N ILE A 643 -0.34 -3.93 19.10
CA ILE A 643 -1.40 -4.94 19.22
C ILE A 643 -2.05 -4.79 20.59
N VAL A 644 -3.36 -4.56 20.57
CA VAL A 644 -4.18 -4.28 21.73
C VAL A 644 -5.11 -5.46 21.99
N PRO A 645 -5.33 -5.88 23.24
CA PRO A 645 -6.36 -6.86 23.56
C PRO A 645 -7.76 -6.38 23.15
N THR A 646 -8.61 -7.28 22.67
CA THR A 646 -9.98 -6.97 22.21
C THR A 646 -10.86 -6.33 23.29
N GLU A 647 -10.56 -6.60 24.55
CA GLU A 647 -11.29 -6.17 25.74
C GLU A 647 -11.07 -4.68 26.06
N ARG A 648 -10.04 -4.04 25.45
CA ARG A 648 -9.74 -2.61 25.69
C ARG A 648 -10.64 -1.64 24.93
N GLY A 649 -11.50 -2.13 24.03
CA GLY A 649 -12.41 -1.29 23.25
C GLY A 649 -11.67 -0.41 22.23
N GLY A 650 -12.19 0.80 21.99
CA GLY A 650 -11.58 1.79 21.10
C GLY A 650 -12.00 1.72 19.63
N LEU A 651 -12.88 0.78 19.26
CA LEU A 651 -13.34 0.57 17.89
C LEU A 651 -14.81 0.16 17.84
N ASP A 652 -15.59 0.78 16.96
CA ASP A 652 -16.98 0.41 16.67
C ASP A 652 -17.18 0.03 15.19
N ARG A 653 -18.43 -0.21 14.77
CA ARG A 653 -18.75 -0.59 13.38
C ARG A 653 -18.39 0.47 12.32
N TYR A 654 -18.19 1.72 12.72
CA TYR A 654 -17.86 2.82 11.82
C TYR A 654 -16.36 3.12 11.80
N GLY A 655 -15.62 2.71 12.84
CA GLY A 655 -14.17 2.85 12.90
C GLY A 655 -13.66 3.24 14.28
N TRP A 656 -12.59 4.04 14.31
CA TRP A 656 -11.98 4.55 15.53
C TRP A 656 -13.03 5.22 16.42
N ALA A 657 -13.15 4.72 17.64
CA ALA A 657 -14.13 5.14 18.63
C ALA A 657 -13.47 5.04 20.01
N PRO A 658 -12.58 5.97 20.39
CA PRO A 658 -11.78 5.85 21.61
C PRO A 658 -12.64 5.77 22.87
N ARG A 659 -13.88 6.28 22.82
CA ARG A 659 -14.89 6.19 23.88
C ARG A 659 -15.69 4.88 23.90
N GLU A 660 -15.57 4.00 22.92
CA GLU A 660 -16.25 2.71 22.92
C GLU A 660 -15.55 1.73 23.87
N GLU A 661 -16.29 1.14 24.81
CA GLU A 661 -15.78 0.18 25.80
C GLU A 661 -16.16 -1.26 25.45
N GLY A 662 -17.04 -1.45 24.46
CA GLY A 662 -17.42 -2.77 23.98
C GLY A 662 -16.22 -3.57 23.46
N THR A 663 -16.22 -4.88 23.69
CA THR A 663 -15.19 -5.78 23.17
C THR A 663 -15.13 -5.68 21.64
N VAL A 664 -13.94 -5.38 21.12
CA VAL A 664 -13.71 -5.27 19.68
C VAL A 664 -13.74 -6.65 19.05
N VAL A 665 -14.38 -6.80 17.90
CA VAL A 665 -14.38 -8.05 17.13
C VAL A 665 -12.98 -8.32 16.59
N ASP A 666 -12.38 -9.47 16.87
CA ASP A 666 -11.10 -9.87 16.28
C ASP A 666 -11.25 -10.16 14.76
N ALA A 667 -10.57 -9.37 13.93
CA ALA A 667 -10.66 -9.46 12.47
C ALA A 667 -9.68 -10.47 11.82
N SER A 668 -8.85 -11.17 12.61
CA SER A 668 -7.87 -12.15 12.09
C SER A 668 -8.49 -13.24 11.22
N GLU A 669 -9.63 -13.78 11.65
CA GLU A 669 -10.32 -14.84 10.92
C GLU A 669 -10.90 -14.30 9.61
N PRO A 670 -11.76 -13.26 9.58
CA PRO A 670 -12.23 -12.65 8.33
C PRO A 670 -11.10 -12.23 7.38
N ALA A 671 -10.05 -11.58 7.89
CA ALA A 671 -8.87 -11.19 7.12
C ALA A 671 -8.11 -12.41 6.55
N GLY A 672 -8.18 -13.54 7.26
CA GLY A 672 -7.89 -14.91 6.83
C GLY A 672 -8.40 -15.24 5.43
N PHE A 673 -9.68 -14.97 5.21
CA PHE A 673 -10.47 -15.42 4.07
C PHE A 673 -10.66 -14.35 2.98
N MET A 674 -10.20 -13.11 3.18
CA MET A 674 -10.24 -12.07 2.15
C MET A 674 -9.42 -12.46 0.91
N PRO A 675 -9.82 -12.08 -0.32
CA PRO A 675 -9.07 -12.36 -1.54
C PRO A 675 -7.65 -11.82 -1.41
N GLN A 676 -6.69 -12.70 -1.25
CA GLN A 676 -5.27 -12.38 -1.14
C GLN A 676 -4.53 -13.35 -2.03
N ARG A 677 -3.52 -12.86 -2.77
CA ARG A 677 -2.58 -13.69 -3.54
C ARG A 677 -1.63 -14.51 -2.63
N GLY A 678 -1.85 -14.49 -1.31
CA GLY A 678 -1.01 -15.15 -0.30
C GLY A 678 -1.38 -16.62 -0.05
N ARG A 679 -0.36 -17.48 -0.02
CA ARG A 679 -0.42 -18.96 0.06
C ARG A 679 -0.65 -19.57 1.45
N ARG A 680 -0.96 -18.79 2.49
CA ARG A 680 -1.15 -19.36 3.85
C ARG A 680 -2.48 -20.13 3.89
N PRO A 681 -2.51 -21.35 4.49
CA PRO A 681 -3.78 -22.04 4.71
C PRO A 681 -4.71 -21.10 5.48
N THR A 682 -5.99 -21.07 5.09
CA THR A 682 -7.01 -20.36 5.85
C THR A 682 -7.25 -21.12 7.15
N MET A 683 -7.33 -20.38 8.25
CA MET A 683 -7.36 -20.92 9.60
C MET A 683 -8.51 -20.30 10.39
N LEU A 684 -9.16 -21.10 11.23
CA LEU A 684 -10.10 -20.67 12.27
C LEU A 684 -9.60 -21.16 13.63
N ARG A 685 -9.82 -20.37 14.68
CA ARG A 685 -9.59 -20.85 16.04
C ARG A 685 -10.64 -21.92 16.38
N LEU A 686 -10.18 -23.06 16.86
CA LEU A 686 -11.03 -24.15 17.29
C LEU A 686 -11.26 -24.05 18.80
N ASP A 687 -12.20 -23.19 19.19
CA ASP A 687 -12.59 -22.92 20.57
C ASP A 687 -14.13 -23.00 20.72
N ASP A 688 -14.62 -22.96 21.96
CA ASP A 688 -16.06 -23.04 22.26
C ASP A 688 -16.86 -21.87 21.68
N ALA A 689 -16.20 -20.75 21.36
CA ALA A 689 -16.78 -19.55 20.79
C ALA A 689 -16.92 -19.63 19.25
N LEU A 690 -16.29 -20.59 18.56
CA LEU A 690 -16.31 -20.70 17.10
C LEU A 690 -17.74 -20.76 16.53
N ALA A 691 -18.64 -21.50 17.17
CA ALA A 691 -20.03 -21.60 16.74
C ALA A 691 -20.76 -20.25 16.83
N ASP A 692 -20.42 -19.44 17.84
CA ASP A 692 -21.04 -18.16 18.11
C ASP A 692 -20.45 -17.07 17.20
N ARG A 693 -19.14 -17.10 16.93
CA ARG A 693 -18.48 -16.23 15.92
C ARG A 693 -19.07 -16.40 14.52
N LEU A 694 -19.39 -17.63 14.12
CA LEU A 694 -20.01 -17.93 12.82
C LEU A 694 -21.55 -17.91 12.83
N ARG A 695 -22.18 -17.68 14.00
CA ARG A 695 -23.63 -17.83 14.26
C ARG A 695 -24.22 -19.08 13.60
N LEU A 696 -23.61 -20.22 13.86
CA LEU A 696 -24.06 -21.50 13.31
C LEU A 696 -25.47 -21.84 13.83
N PRO A 697 -26.32 -22.50 13.02
CA PRO A 697 -27.59 -23.06 13.50
C PRO A 697 -27.38 -24.03 14.67
N ASP A 698 -28.37 -24.15 15.55
CA ASP A 698 -28.25 -24.94 16.80
C ASP A 698 -27.80 -26.39 16.58
N GLU A 699 -28.22 -27.02 15.48
CA GLU A 699 -27.80 -28.38 15.13
C GLU A 699 -26.29 -28.48 14.87
N ALA A 700 -25.70 -27.53 14.13
CA ALA A 700 -24.26 -27.47 13.86
C ALA A 700 -23.47 -27.09 15.12
N ARG A 701 -23.99 -26.16 15.93
CA ARG A 701 -23.39 -25.74 17.19
C ARG A 701 -23.20 -26.93 18.14
N VAL A 702 -24.21 -27.78 18.30
CA VAL A 702 -24.13 -28.99 19.17
C VAL A 702 -23.07 -29.99 18.65
N HIS A 703 -23.02 -30.23 17.35
CA HIS A 703 -22.05 -31.15 16.75
C HIS A 703 -20.60 -30.65 16.90
N LEU A 704 -20.37 -29.35 16.67
CA LEU A 704 -19.06 -28.73 16.79
C LEU A 704 -18.57 -28.76 18.25
N ARG A 705 -19.41 -28.35 19.21
CA ARG A 705 -19.08 -28.40 20.65
C ARG A 705 -18.75 -29.81 21.13
N ARG A 706 -19.49 -30.83 20.68
CA ARG A 706 -19.21 -32.24 21.02
C ARG A 706 -17.84 -32.71 20.53
N MET A 707 -17.35 -32.20 19.41
CA MET A 707 -16.02 -32.54 18.89
C MET A 707 -14.89 -31.78 19.59
N ILE A 708 -15.12 -30.52 19.97
CA ILE A 708 -14.15 -29.71 20.73
C ILE A 708 -13.95 -30.29 22.14
N THR A 709 -15.03 -30.74 22.78
CA THR A 709 -15.04 -31.26 24.16
C THR A 709 -14.81 -32.77 24.28
N ALA A 710 -14.67 -33.49 23.16
CA ALA A 710 -14.39 -34.92 23.19
C ALA A 710 -13.04 -35.17 23.89
N PRO A 711 -12.99 -35.89 25.02
CA PRO A 711 -11.74 -36.14 25.72
C PRO A 711 -10.81 -36.96 24.83
N SER A 712 -9.56 -36.52 24.70
CA SER A 712 -8.45 -37.34 24.21
C SER A 712 -8.41 -38.59 25.09
N ARG A 713 -8.96 -39.70 24.60
CA ARG A 713 -9.00 -40.93 25.38
C ARG A 713 -7.59 -41.48 25.44
N ASP A 714 -7.09 -41.52 26.67
CA ASP A 714 -5.79 -42.05 27.08
C ASP A 714 -4.61 -41.20 26.59
N GLY A 715 -3.59 -41.01 27.43
CA GLY A 715 -2.39 -40.20 27.12
C GLY A 715 -1.52 -40.71 25.97
N GLN A 716 -2.10 -41.44 25.02
CA GLN A 716 -1.59 -41.64 23.67
C GLN A 716 -2.34 -40.67 22.77
N HIS A 717 -1.64 -39.73 22.14
CA HIS A 717 -2.23 -38.98 21.03
C HIS A 717 -2.74 -40.00 20.00
N ASP A 718 -4.05 -40.18 19.93
CA ASP A 718 -4.68 -41.03 18.92
C ASP A 718 -4.54 -40.28 17.59
N ASP A 719 -3.47 -40.58 16.84
CA ASP A 719 -3.13 -40.03 15.51
C ASP A 719 -4.33 -40.09 14.53
N LYS A 720 -5.37 -40.87 14.84
CA LYS A 720 -6.61 -40.98 14.05
C LYS A 720 -7.50 -39.74 14.04
N LEU A 721 -7.32 -38.80 14.97
CA LEU A 721 -8.03 -37.52 14.98
C LEU A 721 -7.24 -36.38 14.31
N PHE A 722 -5.97 -36.61 13.97
CA PHE A 722 -5.05 -35.57 13.51
C PHE A 722 -4.65 -35.75 12.05
N ALA A 723 -4.68 -34.64 11.30
CA ALA A 723 -4.50 -34.54 9.84
C ALA A 723 -5.46 -35.42 8.99
N GLY A 724 -6.60 -34.83 8.58
CA GLY A 724 -7.43 -35.42 7.51
C GLY A 724 -8.40 -36.51 7.92
N SER A 725 -8.76 -36.63 9.21
CA SER A 725 -9.74 -37.65 9.66
C SER A 725 -11.09 -37.51 8.93
N PRO A 726 -11.71 -38.60 8.46
CA PRO A 726 -13.00 -38.57 7.75
C PRO A 726 -14.12 -37.84 8.52
N ALA A 727 -14.01 -37.77 9.85
CA ALA A 727 -14.95 -37.07 10.71
C ALA A 727 -14.91 -35.54 10.50
N TRP A 728 -13.72 -34.92 10.48
CA TRP A 728 -13.57 -33.48 10.20
C TRP A 728 -13.98 -33.12 8.77
N GLN A 729 -13.70 -33.99 7.80
CA GLN A 729 -14.11 -33.79 6.41
C GLN A 729 -15.64 -33.83 6.26
N THR A 730 -16.30 -34.78 6.92
CA THR A 730 -17.76 -34.95 6.89
C THR A 730 -18.47 -33.80 7.61
N LEU A 731 -17.97 -33.43 8.80
CA LEU A 731 -18.49 -32.29 9.55
C LEU A 731 -18.34 -31.00 8.74
N GLY A 732 -17.17 -30.78 8.12
CA GLY A 732 -16.92 -29.56 7.38
C GLY A 732 -17.86 -29.36 6.20
N LYS A 733 -18.14 -30.44 5.44
CA LYS A 733 -19.15 -30.44 4.38
C LYS A 733 -20.58 -30.18 4.90
N LYS A 734 -20.92 -30.68 6.10
CA LYS A 734 -22.23 -30.42 6.73
C LYS A 734 -22.37 -28.95 7.14
N ILE A 735 -21.36 -28.39 7.80
CA ILE A 735 -21.33 -26.97 8.21
C ILE A 735 -21.39 -26.07 6.98
N GLY A 736 -20.57 -26.32 5.94
CA GLY A 736 -20.56 -25.52 4.71
C GLY A 736 -21.88 -25.52 3.93
N ARG A 737 -22.77 -26.51 4.13
CA ARG A 737 -24.13 -26.53 3.55
C ARG A 737 -25.16 -25.78 4.39
N GLN A 738 -24.91 -25.62 5.69
CA GLN A 738 -25.81 -24.97 6.64
C GLN A 738 -25.53 -23.47 6.83
N LEU A 739 -24.37 -22.99 6.36
CA LEU A 739 -24.05 -21.56 6.34
C LEU A 739 -24.95 -20.82 5.32
N PRO A 740 -25.51 -19.66 5.68
CA PRO A 740 -26.28 -18.84 4.75
C PRO A 740 -25.40 -18.28 3.62
N PRO A 741 -25.95 -18.00 2.43
CA PRO A 741 -25.19 -17.50 1.28
C PRO A 741 -24.57 -16.11 1.51
N GLN A 742 -25.14 -15.33 2.44
CA GLN A 742 -24.60 -14.04 2.88
C GLN A 742 -24.37 -14.06 4.39
N PRO A 743 -23.42 -13.26 4.90
CA PRO A 743 -23.17 -13.17 6.33
C PRO A 743 -24.42 -12.67 7.07
N PRO A 744 -24.82 -13.31 8.18
CA PRO A 744 -25.94 -12.85 9.02
C PRO A 744 -25.79 -11.39 9.48
N PRO A 745 -26.90 -10.64 9.67
CA PRO A 745 -26.85 -9.26 10.13
C PRO A 745 -26.09 -9.09 11.46
N GLY A 746 -25.11 -8.20 11.51
CA GLY A 746 -24.32 -7.92 12.71
C GLY A 746 -23.12 -8.85 12.93
N ILE A 747 -22.71 -9.63 11.92
CA ILE A 747 -21.40 -10.29 11.88
C ILE A 747 -20.45 -9.44 11.02
N SER A 748 -19.23 -9.16 11.52
CA SER A 748 -18.21 -8.42 10.77
C SER A 748 -17.42 -9.32 9.81
N TRP A 749 -18.10 -9.89 8.81
CA TRP A 749 -17.47 -10.67 7.74
C TRP A 749 -17.74 -10.02 6.38
N PRO A 750 -16.70 -9.66 5.60
CA PRO A 750 -16.88 -9.21 4.23
C PRO A 750 -17.59 -10.28 3.39
N PRO A 751 -18.53 -9.92 2.49
CA PRO A 751 -19.25 -10.89 1.66
C PRO A 751 -18.32 -11.84 0.87
N ALA A 752 -17.25 -11.32 0.29
CA ALA A 752 -16.27 -12.12 -0.45
C ALA A 752 -15.49 -13.10 0.45
N ALA A 753 -15.15 -12.69 1.67
CA ALA A 753 -14.51 -13.57 2.66
C ALA A 753 -15.47 -14.65 3.14
N TRP A 754 -16.75 -14.31 3.32
CA TRP A 754 -17.82 -15.25 3.69
C TRP A 754 -18.05 -16.31 2.60
N GLU A 755 -18.07 -15.91 1.34
CA GLU A 755 -18.17 -16.84 0.22
C GLU A 755 -17.00 -17.82 0.19
N ARG A 756 -15.76 -17.33 0.38
CA ARG A 756 -14.57 -18.18 0.47
C ARG A 756 -14.59 -19.10 1.68
N LEU A 757 -15.10 -18.64 2.83
CA LEU A 757 -15.33 -19.47 4.01
C LEU A 757 -16.28 -20.63 3.70
N ILE A 758 -17.40 -20.36 3.01
CA ILE A 758 -18.36 -21.39 2.59
C ILE A 758 -17.67 -22.42 1.67
N LEU A 759 -16.90 -21.96 0.68
CA LEU A 759 -16.16 -22.82 -0.24
C LEU A 759 -15.10 -23.66 0.51
N TRP A 760 -14.40 -23.05 1.45
CA TRP A 760 -13.40 -23.71 2.29
C TRP A 760 -14.00 -24.84 3.14
N TRP A 761 -15.12 -24.58 3.82
CA TRP A 761 -15.87 -25.62 4.54
C TRP A 761 -16.37 -26.73 3.61
N LYS A 762 -16.89 -26.37 2.43
CA LYS A 762 -17.36 -27.32 1.41
C LYS A 762 -16.24 -28.18 0.82
N SER A 763 -14.99 -27.70 0.79
CA SER A 763 -13.85 -28.47 0.31
C SER A 763 -13.67 -29.78 1.11
N GLY A 764 -14.01 -29.75 2.41
CA GLY A 764 -13.80 -30.85 3.34
C GLY A 764 -12.32 -31.20 3.57
N ARG A 765 -11.35 -30.41 3.09
CA ARG A 765 -9.91 -30.64 3.28
C ARG A 765 -9.43 -29.90 4.54
N LEU A 766 -9.94 -30.34 5.70
CA LEU A 766 -9.68 -29.69 6.98
C LEU A 766 -8.74 -30.52 7.86
N SER A 767 -7.87 -29.84 8.60
CA SER A 767 -6.90 -30.41 9.52
C SER A 767 -6.90 -29.62 10.83
N VAL A 768 -6.63 -30.28 11.96
CA VAL A 768 -6.49 -29.62 13.26
C VAL A 768 -5.02 -29.56 13.63
N VAL A 769 -4.58 -28.40 14.08
CA VAL A 769 -3.22 -28.15 14.58
C VAL A 769 -3.34 -27.72 16.04
N GLU A 770 -2.67 -28.43 16.94
CA GLU A 770 -2.53 -28.03 18.35
C GLU A 770 -1.16 -27.39 18.57
N LEU A 771 -1.14 -26.32 19.36
CA LEU A 771 0.08 -25.58 19.67
C LEU A 771 0.46 -25.78 21.11
N VAL A 772 1.70 -26.15 21.35
CA VAL A 772 2.23 -26.49 22.66
C VAL A 772 3.25 -25.42 23.06
N ASP A 773 3.25 -24.98 24.31
CA ASP A 773 4.26 -24.02 24.78
C ASP A 773 5.65 -24.68 24.80
N GLY A 774 6.63 -24.04 24.15
CA GLY A 774 8.01 -24.52 24.10
C GLY A 774 8.77 -24.37 25.43
N SER A 775 8.18 -23.72 26.44
CA SER A 775 8.74 -23.61 27.80
C SER A 775 8.71 -24.95 28.57
N ASP A 776 7.76 -25.83 28.25
CA ASP A 776 7.56 -27.11 28.92
C ASP A 776 8.46 -28.25 28.41
N ALA A 777 9.35 -27.99 27.45
CA ALA A 777 10.28 -29.00 26.91
C ALA A 777 11.28 -29.56 27.95
N VAL A 778 11.21 -29.13 29.22
CA VAL A 778 12.08 -29.54 30.33
C VAL A 778 11.32 -30.33 31.42
N THR A 779 10.00 -30.55 31.32
CA THR A 779 9.26 -31.38 32.28
C THR A 779 8.56 -32.56 31.62
N ASP A 780 8.59 -33.74 32.28
CA ASP A 780 8.02 -35.02 31.81
C ASP A 780 6.47 -35.06 31.77
N SER A 781 5.81 -33.90 31.87
CA SER A 781 4.35 -33.78 31.76
C SER A 781 3.95 -33.41 30.33
N PRO A 782 2.86 -33.98 29.78
CA PRO A 782 2.35 -33.56 28.48
C PRO A 782 1.92 -32.09 28.56
N ALA A 783 2.70 -31.24 27.88
CA ALA A 783 2.46 -29.81 27.82
C ALA A 783 1.06 -29.52 27.26
N LYS A 784 0.29 -28.70 27.98
CA LYS A 784 -1.08 -28.36 27.57
C LYS A 784 -1.03 -27.53 26.29
N PRO A 785 -1.90 -27.80 25.29
CA PRO A 785 -1.94 -26.96 24.12
C PRO A 785 -2.46 -25.56 24.47
N VAL A 786 -1.69 -24.53 24.10
CA VAL A 786 -2.00 -23.10 24.26
C VAL A 786 -3.16 -22.70 23.36
N ALA A 787 -3.29 -23.33 22.17
CA ALA A 787 -4.40 -23.11 21.24
C ALA A 787 -4.62 -24.30 20.31
N ARG A 788 -5.84 -24.43 19.77
CA ARG A 788 -6.23 -25.39 18.72
C ARG A 788 -6.71 -24.62 17.49
N LEU A 789 -6.26 -25.00 16.30
CA LEU A 789 -6.58 -24.33 15.04
C LEU A 789 -7.14 -25.32 14.03
N LEU A 790 -8.15 -24.90 13.28
CA LEU A 790 -8.71 -25.61 12.14
C LEU A 790 -8.17 -25.00 10.84
N CYS A 791 -7.42 -25.77 10.05
CA CYS A 791 -6.67 -25.32 8.88
C CYS A 791 -7.11 -26.05 7.60
N GLY A 792 -7.09 -25.36 6.46
CA GLY A 792 -7.36 -25.96 5.15
C GLY A 792 -6.95 -25.06 3.96
N PRO A 793 -6.94 -25.59 2.72
CA PRO A 793 -6.49 -24.85 1.55
C PRO A 793 -7.51 -23.78 1.12
N ALA A 794 -7.02 -22.58 0.83
CA ALA A 794 -7.82 -21.39 0.55
C ALA A 794 -8.16 -21.21 -0.95
N GLY A 795 -8.66 -22.24 -1.65
CA GLY A 795 -9.03 -22.10 -3.07
C GLY A 795 -9.13 -23.41 -3.87
N ASN A 796 -9.56 -23.28 -5.14
CA ASN A 796 -9.65 -24.40 -6.09
C ASN A 796 -8.25 -24.90 -6.49
N ALA A 797 -8.18 -26.11 -7.06
CA ALA A 797 -6.91 -26.77 -7.41
C ALA A 797 -6.04 -26.00 -8.43
N GLU A 798 -6.59 -25.00 -9.13
CA GLU A 798 -5.88 -24.14 -10.10
C GLU A 798 -5.13 -22.97 -9.44
N ASP A 799 -5.50 -22.55 -8.23
CA ASP A 799 -4.77 -21.52 -7.44
C ASP A 799 -3.53 -22.08 -6.72
N ALA A 800 -3.23 -23.37 -6.91
CA ALA A 800 -2.16 -24.07 -6.21
C ALA A 800 -0.75 -23.60 -6.62
N ASP A 801 -0.62 -22.78 -7.68
CA ASP A 801 0.66 -22.41 -8.29
C ASP A 801 1.28 -21.05 -7.83
N ALA A 802 0.55 -20.15 -7.14
CA ALA A 802 1.03 -18.79 -6.82
C ALA A 802 2.01 -18.66 -5.60
N GLN A 803 3.17 -17.99 -5.72
CA GLN A 803 4.38 -17.99 -4.85
C GLN A 803 4.24 -17.48 -3.37
N PRO A 804 5.02 -18.00 -2.39
CA PRO A 804 5.11 -17.43 -1.02
C PRO A 804 6.07 -16.22 -0.92
N GLU A 805 5.83 -15.32 0.05
CA GLU A 805 6.69 -14.15 0.36
C GLU A 805 8.13 -14.57 0.66
N ARG A 806 9.09 -13.88 0.01
CA ARG A 806 10.54 -14.09 0.12
C ARG A 806 11.07 -13.49 1.41
N ASP A 807 11.54 -14.34 2.31
CA ASP A 807 12.36 -13.95 3.46
C ASP A 807 13.82 -13.99 3.01
N ASP A 808 14.33 -12.85 2.53
CA ASP A 808 15.65 -12.78 1.89
C ASP A 808 16.80 -13.10 2.88
N GLU A 809 16.57 -13.29 4.18
CA GLU A 809 17.63 -13.37 5.20
C GLU A 809 18.60 -14.56 5.06
N GLU A 810 18.21 -15.65 4.38
CA GLU A 810 18.99 -16.88 4.34
C GLU A 810 19.81 -17.07 3.03
N PRO A 811 21.10 -17.49 3.10
CA PRO A 811 22.07 -17.48 1.98
C PRO A 811 21.74 -18.35 0.75
N ALA A 812 20.62 -19.07 0.74
CA ALA A 812 20.34 -20.09 -0.27
C ALA A 812 18.84 -20.36 -0.53
N GLY A 813 17.93 -19.48 -0.11
CA GLY A 813 16.48 -19.68 -0.22
C GLY A 813 15.83 -19.30 -1.56
N SER A 814 16.57 -19.23 -2.68
CA SER A 814 16.07 -18.59 -3.92
C SER A 814 15.46 -19.53 -4.98
N SER A 815 14.75 -20.62 -4.61
CA SER A 815 13.70 -21.23 -5.46
C SER A 815 12.99 -22.43 -4.81
N ARG A 816 11.72 -22.68 -5.19
CA ARG A 816 10.93 -23.90 -4.88
C ARG A 816 11.23 -25.10 -5.78
N SER A 817 12.16 -24.97 -6.72
CA SER A 817 12.55 -26.08 -7.58
C SER A 817 13.42 -27.03 -6.77
N SER A 818 12.99 -28.28 -6.60
CA SER A 818 13.82 -29.36 -6.08
C SER A 818 14.89 -29.81 -7.09
N ARG A 819 15.00 -29.12 -8.23
CA ARG A 819 15.94 -29.44 -9.31
C ARG A 819 17.27 -28.75 -9.06
N GLN A 820 18.34 -29.53 -9.02
CA GLN A 820 19.71 -29.03 -9.03
C GLN A 820 19.99 -28.27 -10.33
N VAL A 821 20.65 -27.12 -10.19
CA VAL A 821 21.03 -26.23 -11.30
C VAL A 821 22.54 -26.03 -11.24
N THR A 822 23.22 -26.26 -12.36
CA THR A 822 24.67 -26.05 -12.44
C THR A 822 24.99 -24.57 -12.55
N LEU A 823 26.15 -24.19 -12.01
CA LEU A 823 26.62 -22.81 -11.98
C LEU A 823 26.76 -22.23 -13.39
N ALA A 824 27.28 -23.01 -14.34
CA ALA A 824 27.47 -22.58 -15.72
C ALA A 824 26.13 -22.23 -16.41
N HIS A 825 25.12 -23.08 -16.26
CA HIS A 825 23.80 -22.85 -16.85
C HIS A 825 23.11 -21.63 -16.24
N HIS A 826 23.18 -21.48 -14.91
CA HIS A 826 22.61 -20.33 -14.22
C HIS A 826 23.29 -19.01 -14.64
N HIS A 827 24.62 -18.99 -14.70
CA HIS A 827 25.39 -17.82 -15.16
C HIS A 827 25.01 -17.40 -16.58
N GLU A 828 24.89 -18.36 -17.51
CA GLU A 828 24.49 -18.05 -18.88
C GLU A 828 23.06 -17.47 -18.93
N ALA A 829 22.12 -18.08 -18.21
CA ALA A 829 20.74 -17.64 -18.17
C ALA A 829 20.59 -16.23 -17.57
N VAL A 830 21.25 -15.95 -16.43
CA VAL A 830 21.22 -14.63 -15.78
C VAL A 830 21.92 -13.57 -16.62
N GLY A 831 23.09 -13.87 -17.18
CA GLY A 831 23.81 -12.95 -18.08
C GLY A 831 22.95 -12.57 -19.29
N ARG A 832 22.36 -13.57 -19.96
CA ARG A 832 21.46 -13.36 -21.10
C ARG A 832 20.21 -12.56 -20.73
N ARG A 833 19.59 -12.87 -19.59
CA ARG A 833 18.42 -12.13 -19.08
C ARG A 833 18.76 -10.68 -18.76
N GLY A 834 19.89 -10.43 -18.12
CA GLY A 834 20.40 -9.08 -17.84
C GLY A 834 20.63 -8.28 -19.12
N TRP A 835 21.25 -8.90 -20.13
CA TRP A 835 21.43 -8.30 -21.46
C TRP A 835 20.09 -7.95 -22.13
N GLN A 836 19.13 -8.88 -22.13
CA GLN A 836 17.79 -8.66 -22.69
C GLN A 836 17.07 -7.47 -22.04
N ILE A 837 17.11 -7.38 -20.71
CA ILE A 837 16.53 -6.24 -19.98
C ILE A 837 17.25 -4.95 -20.37
N ALA A 838 18.58 -4.94 -20.38
CA ALA A 838 19.37 -3.75 -20.72
C ALA A 838 19.12 -3.27 -22.16
N GLU A 839 19.01 -4.20 -23.11
CA GLU A 839 18.67 -3.92 -24.52
C GLU A 839 17.26 -3.34 -24.63
N ALA A 840 16.26 -3.99 -24.02
CA ALA A 840 14.87 -3.53 -24.02
C ALA A 840 14.70 -2.16 -23.35
N MET A 841 15.55 -1.84 -22.35
CA MET A 841 15.60 -0.53 -21.73
C MET A 841 16.17 0.56 -22.65
N GLY A 842 16.97 0.20 -23.65
CA GLY A 842 17.67 1.12 -24.55
C GLY A 842 19.01 1.60 -24.00
N LEU A 843 19.66 0.81 -23.13
CA LEU A 843 20.98 1.16 -22.60
C LEU A 843 22.07 1.04 -23.68
N PRO A 844 23.15 1.84 -23.59
CA PRO A 844 24.33 1.74 -24.45
C PRO A 844 24.98 0.34 -24.44
N ALA A 845 25.58 -0.05 -25.57
CA ALA A 845 26.16 -1.38 -25.76
C ALA A 845 27.28 -1.73 -24.76
N ASP A 846 28.06 -0.73 -24.29
CA ASP A 846 29.08 -0.91 -23.25
C ASP A 846 28.46 -1.26 -21.89
N LEU A 847 27.34 -0.62 -21.51
CA LEU A 847 26.59 -0.97 -20.30
C LEU A 847 25.89 -2.33 -20.43
N GLN A 848 25.33 -2.64 -21.61
CA GLN A 848 24.75 -3.97 -21.87
C GLN A 848 25.78 -5.09 -21.63
N GLN A 849 27.02 -4.93 -22.13
CA GLN A 849 28.11 -5.90 -21.92
C GLN A 849 28.54 -6.02 -20.46
N VAL A 850 28.58 -4.90 -19.72
CA VAL A 850 28.88 -4.90 -18.28
C VAL A 850 27.80 -5.64 -17.51
N ILE A 851 26.52 -5.39 -17.80
CA ILE A 851 25.39 -6.07 -17.16
C ILE A 851 25.39 -7.58 -17.48
N GLU A 852 25.61 -7.95 -18.73
CA GLU A 852 25.72 -9.35 -19.15
C GLU A 852 26.84 -10.06 -18.41
N SER A 853 28.02 -9.44 -18.35
CA SER A 853 29.18 -9.99 -17.63
C SER A 853 28.95 -10.05 -16.13
N ALA A 854 28.31 -9.04 -15.54
CA ALA A 854 27.96 -9.03 -14.11
C ALA A 854 27.00 -10.17 -13.79
N GLY A 855 25.93 -10.34 -14.57
CA GLY A 855 25.00 -11.46 -14.44
C GLY A 855 25.68 -12.82 -14.63
N GLY A 856 26.62 -12.93 -15.58
CA GLY A 856 27.39 -14.16 -15.81
C GLY A 856 28.42 -14.48 -14.73
N TRP A 857 28.81 -13.51 -13.89
CA TRP A 857 29.91 -13.65 -12.91
C TRP A 857 29.49 -13.43 -11.45
N HIS A 858 28.23 -13.06 -11.19
CA HIS A 858 27.75 -12.67 -9.85
C HIS A 858 27.94 -13.77 -8.79
N ASP A 859 27.85 -15.03 -9.23
CA ASP A 859 27.80 -16.22 -8.38
C ASP A 859 29.12 -17.03 -8.38
N LEU A 860 30.20 -16.50 -8.98
CA LEU A 860 31.50 -17.20 -9.06
C LEU A 860 32.04 -17.65 -7.70
N GLY A 861 31.78 -16.89 -6.63
CA GLY A 861 32.18 -17.25 -5.27
C GLY A 861 31.55 -18.53 -4.74
N LYS A 862 30.47 -19.04 -5.35
CA LYS A 862 29.87 -20.32 -4.97
C LYS A 862 30.81 -21.49 -5.20
N VAL A 863 31.86 -21.35 -6.01
CA VAL A 863 32.89 -22.40 -6.21
C VAL A 863 33.74 -22.68 -4.97
N GLU A 864 33.61 -21.86 -3.91
CA GLU A 864 34.30 -22.11 -2.65
C GLU A 864 33.86 -23.47 -2.07
N GLU A 865 34.85 -24.26 -1.66
CA GLU A 865 34.68 -25.67 -1.26
C GLU A 865 33.61 -25.85 -0.19
N ARG A 866 33.65 -25.05 0.89
CA ARG A 866 32.68 -25.12 1.99
C ARG A 866 31.30 -24.67 1.52
N PHE A 867 31.22 -23.69 0.64
CA PHE A 867 29.95 -23.29 0.03
C PHE A 867 29.32 -24.41 -0.80
N GLN A 868 30.10 -25.15 -1.59
CA GLN A 868 29.61 -26.33 -2.32
C GLN A 868 29.18 -27.45 -1.38
N ILE A 869 29.94 -27.74 -0.31
CA ILE A 869 29.54 -28.72 0.72
C ILE A 869 28.16 -28.36 1.29
N MET A 870 27.91 -27.08 1.57
CA MET A 870 26.61 -26.61 2.05
C MET A 870 25.48 -26.87 1.02
N LEU A 871 25.73 -26.60 -0.27
CA LEU A 871 24.74 -26.85 -1.34
C LEU A 871 24.47 -28.34 -1.58
N HIS A 872 25.43 -29.21 -1.30
CA HIS A 872 25.28 -30.67 -1.31
C HIS A 872 24.78 -31.26 0.02
N GLY A 873 23.97 -30.50 0.78
CA GLY A 873 23.36 -31.02 2.01
C GLY A 873 24.33 -31.26 3.17
N GLY A 874 25.55 -30.76 3.07
CA GLY A 874 26.62 -31.00 4.04
C GLY A 874 27.46 -32.25 3.76
N ASP A 875 27.38 -32.86 2.56
CA ASP A 875 28.20 -34.01 2.18
C ASP A 875 29.45 -33.57 1.38
N PRO A 876 30.67 -33.69 1.96
CA PRO A 876 31.90 -33.32 1.26
C PRO A 876 32.27 -34.22 0.09
N ARG A 877 31.89 -35.51 0.13
CA ARG A 877 32.22 -36.45 -0.95
C ARG A 877 31.37 -36.20 -2.17
N GLU A 878 30.08 -35.91 -1.98
CA GLU A 878 29.21 -35.55 -3.10
C GLU A 878 29.63 -34.24 -3.77
N ALA A 879 30.05 -33.24 -2.98
CA ALA A 879 30.58 -31.99 -3.52
C ALA A 879 31.88 -32.19 -4.31
N GLU A 880 32.78 -33.09 -3.87
CA GLU A 880 34.06 -33.35 -4.53
C GLU A 880 33.92 -34.13 -5.86
N ILE A 881 32.98 -35.08 -5.92
CA ILE A 881 32.75 -35.89 -7.14
C ILE A 881 31.79 -35.24 -8.13
N ALA A 882 31.16 -34.13 -7.77
CA ALA A 882 30.24 -33.41 -8.65
C ALA A 882 30.98 -32.93 -9.91
N PRO A 883 30.49 -33.24 -11.12
CA PRO A 883 31.18 -32.89 -12.36
C PRO A 883 31.19 -31.37 -12.61
N GLU A 884 30.19 -30.66 -12.09
CA GLU A 884 30.06 -29.20 -12.16
C GLU A 884 29.59 -28.64 -10.82
N PRO A 885 30.10 -27.46 -10.40
CA PRO A 885 29.58 -26.77 -9.22
C PRO A 885 28.10 -26.42 -9.35
N LEU A 886 27.37 -26.48 -8.25
CA LEU A 886 25.96 -26.09 -8.20
C LEU A 886 25.80 -24.60 -7.93
N ALA A 887 24.84 -23.97 -8.61
CA ALA A 887 24.31 -22.66 -8.22
C ALA A 887 23.28 -22.77 -7.10
N LYS A 888 22.53 -23.89 -7.08
CA LYS A 888 21.40 -24.13 -6.16
C LYS A 888 21.37 -25.57 -5.68
N SER A 889 21.00 -25.76 -4.42
CA SER A 889 20.76 -27.08 -3.85
C SER A 889 19.38 -27.61 -4.25
N GLY A 890 19.20 -28.93 -4.19
CA GLY A 890 17.88 -29.57 -4.29
C GLY A 890 17.16 -29.69 -2.94
N LEU A 891 17.63 -29.00 -1.88
CA LEU A 891 17.06 -29.10 -0.54
C LEU A 891 15.72 -28.36 -0.47
N ASP A 892 14.73 -28.95 0.20
CA ASP A 892 13.44 -28.31 0.42
C ASP A 892 13.62 -27.00 1.23
N PRO A 893 13.26 -25.83 0.66
CA PRO A 893 13.34 -24.55 1.35
C PRO A 893 12.50 -24.48 2.64
N ALA A 894 11.45 -25.31 2.76
CA ALA A 894 10.62 -25.38 3.97
C ALA A 894 11.33 -26.06 5.15
N ASN A 895 12.41 -26.81 4.90
CA ASN A 895 13.14 -27.56 5.92
C ASN A 895 14.33 -26.75 6.49
N ARG A 896 14.02 -25.72 7.29
CA ARG A 896 15.03 -24.86 7.96
C ARG A 896 16.03 -25.64 8.81
N GLN A 897 15.65 -26.78 9.36
CA GLN A 897 16.56 -27.62 10.16
C GLN A 897 17.64 -28.29 9.31
N ALA A 898 17.30 -28.76 8.10
CA ALA A 898 18.25 -29.33 7.16
C ALA A 898 19.30 -28.29 6.72
N TRP A 899 18.87 -27.07 6.42
CA TRP A 899 19.75 -25.95 6.05
C TRP A 899 20.72 -25.53 7.16
N ARG A 900 20.22 -25.39 8.39
CA ARG A 900 21.09 -25.09 9.55
C ARG A 900 22.11 -26.19 9.80
N ARG A 901 21.72 -27.44 9.58
CA ARG A 901 22.60 -28.60 9.72
C ARG A 901 23.69 -28.59 8.63
N SER A 902 23.33 -28.42 7.36
CA SER A 902 24.31 -28.40 6.25
C SER A 902 25.31 -27.25 6.39
N THR A 903 24.83 -26.06 6.77
CA THR A 903 25.69 -24.88 7.02
C THR A 903 26.69 -25.16 8.15
N ARG A 904 26.26 -25.75 9.26
CA ARG A 904 27.15 -26.09 10.38
C ARG A 904 28.20 -27.14 9.99
N ILE A 905 27.81 -28.13 9.19
CA ILE A 905 28.72 -29.21 8.76
C ILE A 905 29.75 -28.68 7.74
N SER A 906 29.37 -27.75 6.88
CA SER A 906 30.26 -27.20 5.84
C SER A 906 31.50 -26.48 6.39
N GLY A 907 31.46 -25.99 7.64
CA GLY A 907 32.54 -25.18 8.20
C GLY A 907 32.67 -23.78 7.60
N LEU A 908 31.66 -23.33 6.84
CA LEU A 908 31.58 -21.99 6.27
C LEU A 908 31.63 -20.93 7.40
N PRO A 909 32.46 -19.88 7.32
CA PRO A 909 32.53 -18.86 8.35
C PRO A 909 31.15 -18.21 8.56
N PRO A 910 30.72 -17.97 9.82
CA PRO A 910 29.43 -17.36 10.09
C PRO A 910 29.27 -16.03 9.37
N GLY A 911 28.25 -15.94 8.52
CA GLY A 911 27.96 -14.74 7.75
C GLY A 911 28.77 -14.56 6.47
N ALA A 912 29.61 -15.53 6.08
CA ALA A 912 30.25 -15.55 4.76
C ALA A 912 29.20 -15.51 3.65
N ARG A 913 29.56 -14.81 2.58
CA ARG A 913 28.69 -14.39 1.50
C ARG A 913 29.47 -14.57 0.18
N HIS A 914 28.89 -15.27 -0.78
CA HIS A 914 29.62 -15.65 -2.00
C HIS A 914 29.87 -14.44 -2.91
N GLU A 915 29.02 -13.41 -2.85
CA GLU A 915 29.18 -12.16 -3.59
C GLU A 915 30.52 -11.46 -3.33
N ALA A 916 31.06 -11.58 -2.11
CA ALA A 916 32.34 -10.98 -1.75
C ALA A 916 33.50 -11.68 -2.48
N TRP A 917 33.47 -13.01 -2.54
CA TRP A 917 34.47 -13.79 -3.29
C TRP A 917 34.30 -13.62 -4.80
N SER A 918 33.06 -13.57 -5.30
CA SER A 918 32.80 -13.26 -6.71
C SER A 918 33.43 -11.91 -7.11
N ALA A 919 33.20 -10.87 -6.30
CA ALA A 919 33.76 -9.55 -6.56
C ALA A 919 35.30 -9.55 -6.50
N ALA A 920 35.90 -10.24 -5.53
CA ALA A 920 37.35 -10.38 -5.42
C ALA A 920 37.96 -11.12 -6.63
N LEU A 921 37.35 -12.23 -7.06
CA LEU A 921 37.75 -12.99 -8.25
C LEU A 921 37.66 -12.13 -9.52
N VAL A 922 36.57 -11.39 -9.70
CA VAL A 922 36.40 -10.50 -10.85
C VAL A 922 37.43 -9.38 -10.83
N ALA A 923 37.65 -8.73 -9.67
CA ALA A 923 38.65 -7.67 -9.54
C ALA A 923 40.09 -8.14 -9.79
N GLU A 924 40.45 -9.36 -9.38
CA GLU A 924 41.74 -10.00 -9.70
C GLU A 924 41.86 -10.28 -11.20
N HIS A 925 40.83 -10.87 -11.81
CA HIS A 925 40.82 -11.16 -13.24
C HIS A 925 40.99 -9.91 -14.10
N LEU A 926 40.27 -8.82 -13.75
CA LEU A 926 40.30 -7.56 -14.48
C LEU A 926 41.66 -6.83 -14.42
N ARG A 927 42.51 -7.14 -13.43
CA ARG A 927 43.88 -6.60 -13.37
C ARG A 927 44.78 -7.16 -14.48
N GLU A 928 44.55 -8.40 -14.88
CA GLU A 928 45.32 -9.07 -15.93
C GLU A 928 44.60 -9.01 -17.29
N HIS A 929 43.27 -8.96 -17.28
CA HIS A 929 42.40 -9.04 -18.47
C HIS A 929 41.38 -7.89 -18.46
N PRO A 930 41.73 -6.70 -18.99
CA PRO A 930 40.84 -5.54 -18.98
C PRO A 930 39.50 -5.81 -19.69
N HIS A 931 38.40 -5.35 -19.09
CA HIS A 931 37.07 -5.39 -19.70
C HIS A 931 36.84 -4.15 -20.59
N PRO A 932 36.14 -4.27 -21.73
CA PRO A 932 35.88 -3.14 -22.62
C PRO A 932 34.93 -2.06 -22.03
N GLY A 933 34.06 -2.45 -21.10
CA GLY A 933 33.17 -1.53 -20.37
C GLY A 933 33.71 -1.08 -19.01
N ASP A 934 32.89 -0.36 -18.23
CA ASP A 934 33.26 0.15 -16.91
C ASP A 934 33.57 -0.99 -15.91
N THR A 935 34.85 -1.16 -15.60
CA THR A 935 35.34 -2.18 -14.65
C THR A 935 34.89 -1.92 -13.22
N ASP A 936 34.76 -0.64 -12.83
CA ASP A 936 34.33 -0.30 -11.48
C ASP A 936 32.87 -0.68 -11.28
N LEU A 937 32.04 -0.41 -12.29
CA LEU A 937 30.63 -0.83 -12.30
C LEU A 937 30.51 -2.36 -12.27
N LEU A 938 31.28 -3.07 -13.08
CA LEU A 938 31.24 -4.54 -13.14
C LEU A 938 31.51 -5.19 -11.78
N VAL A 939 32.59 -4.78 -11.10
CA VAL A 939 32.93 -5.27 -9.76
C VAL A 939 31.82 -4.92 -8.76
N HIS A 940 31.28 -3.70 -8.85
CA HIS A 940 30.21 -3.25 -7.95
C HIS A 940 28.92 -4.07 -8.13
N LEU A 941 28.45 -4.29 -9.36
CA LEU A 941 27.23 -5.05 -9.64
C LEU A 941 27.34 -6.49 -9.12
N VAL A 942 28.50 -7.12 -9.29
CA VAL A 942 28.79 -8.45 -8.73
C VAL A 942 28.77 -8.42 -7.19
N ALA A 943 29.35 -7.40 -6.56
CA ALA A 943 29.34 -7.28 -5.10
C ALA A 943 27.94 -6.98 -4.52
N ALA A 944 27.10 -6.24 -5.26
CA ALA A 944 25.83 -5.70 -4.78
C ALA A 944 24.59 -6.53 -5.18
N HIS A 945 24.76 -7.71 -5.80
CA HIS A 945 23.61 -8.48 -6.32
C HIS A 945 22.64 -8.99 -5.24
N HIS A 946 23.08 -9.18 -4.00
CA HIS A 946 22.18 -9.44 -2.86
C HIS A 946 21.70 -8.16 -2.14
N GLY A 947 22.03 -6.97 -2.64
CA GLY A 947 21.69 -5.69 -2.04
C GLY A 947 22.62 -5.23 -0.91
N TYR A 948 23.77 -5.90 -0.73
CA TYR A 948 24.89 -5.45 0.12
C TYR A 948 25.83 -4.53 -0.66
N ALA A 949 26.94 -4.09 -0.06
CA ALA A 949 27.98 -3.29 -0.72
C ALA A 949 27.52 -1.88 -1.15
N ARG A 950 26.52 -1.33 -0.44
CA ARG A 950 25.92 0.01 -0.63
C ARG A 950 25.97 0.84 0.67
N PRO A 951 27.16 1.23 1.15
CA PRO A 951 28.45 1.14 0.48
C PRO A 951 29.34 -0.01 0.98
N LEU A 952 28.94 -0.75 2.02
CA LEU A 952 29.82 -1.71 2.69
C LEU A 952 29.33 -3.15 2.53
N ALA A 953 30.26 -4.04 2.20
CA ALA A 953 30.04 -5.47 2.32
C ALA A 953 30.19 -5.91 3.79
N ARG A 954 29.63 -7.07 4.13
CA ARG A 954 29.75 -7.62 5.49
C ARG A 954 31.20 -8.03 5.77
N LEU A 955 31.77 -7.54 6.87
CA LEU A 955 33.09 -7.97 7.35
C LEU A 955 32.99 -9.39 7.91
N VAL A 956 33.64 -10.36 7.25
CA VAL A 956 33.69 -11.76 7.68
C VAL A 956 35.14 -12.16 7.85
N VAL A 957 35.50 -12.58 9.07
CA VAL A 957 36.85 -13.10 9.37
C VAL A 957 36.85 -14.60 9.13
N ASP A 958 37.69 -15.06 8.20
CA ASP A 958 37.91 -16.48 7.95
C ASP A 958 39.10 -16.97 8.80
N PRO A 959 38.89 -17.83 9.82
CA PRO A 959 39.97 -18.30 10.67
C PRO A 959 40.89 -19.32 9.98
N GLY A 960 40.51 -19.83 8.81
CA GLY A 960 41.32 -20.78 8.03
C GLY A 960 41.21 -20.51 6.53
N PRO A 961 41.91 -19.48 6.02
CA PRO A 961 41.83 -19.07 4.62
C PRO A 961 42.26 -20.21 3.67
N ARG A 962 41.53 -20.37 2.57
CA ARG A 962 41.76 -21.36 1.51
C ARG A 962 41.72 -20.69 0.14
N PRO A 963 42.42 -21.23 -0.87
CA PRO A 963 42.34 -20.71 -2.22
C PRO A 963 40.95 -20.99 -2.83
N VAL A 964 40.26 -19.93 -3.26
CA VAL A 964 39.05 -19.97 -4.09
C VAL A 964 39.49 -19.83 -5.54
N VAL A 965 39.17 -20.83 -6.37
CA VAL A 965 39.62 -20.92 -7.76
C VAL A 965 38.41 -20.89 -8.68
N ALA A 966 38.36 -19.92 -9.58
CA ALA A 966 37.33 -19.84 -10.61
C ALA A 966 37.92 -19.75 -12.02
N LEU A 967 37.17 -20.24 -13.01
CA LEU A 967 37.48 -20.09 -14.42
C LEU A 967 36.61 -18.98 -15.02
N ILE A 968 37.23 -17.89 -15.43
CA ILE A 968 36.56 -16.75 -16.06
C ILE A 968 37.03 -16.66 -17.51
N LYS A 969 36.13 -16.92 -18.47
CA LYS A 969 36.45 -16.97 -19.90
C LYS A 969 37.64 -17.90 -20.23
N GLY A 970 37.78 -19.01 -19.50
CA GLY A 970 38.88 -19.98 -19.67
C GLY A 970 40.18 -19.61 -18.95
N HIS A 971 40.26 -18.43 -18.32
CA HIS A 971 41.40 -18.02 -17.50
C HIS A 971 41.18 -18.44 -16.05
N LYS A 972 42.21 -19.05 -15.44
CA LYS A 972 42.19 -19.45 -14.04
C LYS A 972 42.54 -18.26 -13.15
N THR A 973 41.60 -17.86 -12.30
CA THR A 973 41.78 -16.81 -11.31
C THR A 973 41.73 -17.39 -9.91
N VAL A 974 42.62 -16.94 -9.02
CA VAL A 974 42.73 -17.44 -7.65
C VAL A 974 42.72 -16.29 -6.66
N VAL A 975 41.88 -16.38 -5.63
CA VAL A 975 41.88 -15.48 -4.48
C VAL A 975 41.84 -16.29 -3.18
N ASP A 976 42.34 -15.74 -2.09
CA ASP A 976 42.20 -16.37 -0.77
C ASP A 976 40.81 -16.09 -0.19
N SER A 977 40.22 -17.05 0.52
CA SER A 977 38.87 -16.94 1.08
C SER A 977 38.72 -15.90 2.20
N ASP A 978 39.83 -15.34 2.70
CA ASP A 978 39.84 -14.19 3.62
C ASP A 978 39.67 -12.84 2.91
N LYS A 979 39.77 -12.80 1.57
CA LYS A 979 39.44 -11.63 0.74
C LYS A 979 37.93 -11.44 0.64
N THR A 980 37.27 -11.26 1.78
CA THR A 980 35.83 -10.97 1.91
C THR A 980 35.54 -9.46 1.96
N VAL A 981 36.57 -8.62 2.02
CA VAL A 981 36.45 -7.16 2.15
C VAL A 981 37.22 -6.43 1.06
N ASP A 982 36.51 -5.61 0.29
CA ASP A 982 37.08 -4.60 -0.59
C ASP A 982 37.06 -3.23 0.12
N LEU A 983 38.24 -2.72 0.46
CA LEU A 983 38.39 -1.40 1.09
C LEU A 983 38.14 -0.23 0.12
N ASP A 984 38.22 -0.45 -1.19
CA ASP A 984 37.87 0.56 -2.19
C ASP A 984 36.35 0.62 -2.44
N GLN A 985 35.57 -0.37 -1.99
CA GLN A 985 34.13 -0.45 -2.26
C GLN A 985 33.36 0.84 -1.92
N PRO A 986 33.57 1.52 -0.77
CA PRO A 986 32.87 2.77 -0.49
C PRO A 986 33.24 3.91 -1.44
N ALA A 987 34.51 4.01 -1.82
CA ALA A 987 34.98 5.00 -2.78
C ALA A 987 34.45 4.68 -4.19
N ARG A 988 34.47 3.41 -4.60
CA ARG A 988 33.85 2.90 -5.82
C ARG A 988 32.36 3.26 -5.88
N PHE A 989 31.61 3.00 -4.81
CA PHE A 989 30.20 3.35 -4.71
C PHE A 989 29.96 4.86 -4.88
N ALA A 990 30.76 5.70 -4.23
CA ALA A 990 30.65 7.16 -4.38
C ALA A 990 30.95 7.61 -5.83
N ARG A 991 32.02 7.08 -6.45
CA ARG A 991 32.37 7.37 -7.86
C ARG A 991 31.25 6.95 -8.81
N LEU A 992 30.65 5.78 -8.60
CA LEU A 992 29.58 5.26 -9.44
C LEU A 992 28.28 6.05 -9.29
N ASN A 993 27.90 6.47 -8.07
CA ASN A 993 26.76 7.36 -7.87
C ASN A 993 26.98 8.72 -8.55
N ALA A 994 28.19 9.28 -8.50
CA ALA A 994 28.51 10.52 -9.19
C ALA A 994 28.49 10.37 -10.73
N ARG A 995 28.84 9.19 -11.25
CA ARG A 995 28.89 8.90 -12.69
C ARG A 995 27.52 8.61 -13.30
N TYR A 996 26.73 7.76 -12.66
CA TYR A 996 25.46 7.25 -13.20
C TYR A 996 24.23 7.93 -12.58
N GLY A 997 24.41 8.80 -11.59
CA GLY A 997 23.33 9.30 -10.74
C GLY A 997 22.93 8.25 -9.70
N ARG A 998 22.30 8.70 -8.61
CA ARG A 998 21.92 7.85 -7.48
C ARG A 998 20.85 6.82 -7.88
N TRP A 999 19.86 7.26 -8.65
CA TRP A 999 18.82 6.38 -9.19
C TRP A 999 19.31 5.55 -10.39
N GLY A 1000 20.28 6.06 -11.16
CA GLY A 1000 20.85 5.32 -12.29
C GLY A 1000 21.70 4.14 -11.84
N LEU A 1001 22.57 4.31 -10.82
CA LEU A 1001 23.30 3.18 -10.23
C LEU A 1001 22.36 2.14 -9.65
N ALA A 1002 21.34 2.58 -8.89
CA ALA A 1002 20.32 1.69 -8.35
C ALA A 1002 19.56 0.92 -9.43
N LEU A 1003 19.33 1.52 -10.61
CA LEU A 1003 18.71 0.84 -11.75
C LEU A 1003 19.62 -0.23 -12.34
N LEU A 1004 20.91 0.05 -12.53
CA LEU A 1004 21.87 -0.93 -13.03
C LEU A 1004 21.99 -2.13 -12.08
N GLU A 1005 22.00 -1.88 -10.77
CA GLU A 1005 21.89 -2.93 -9.76
C GLU A 1005 20.57 -3.72 -9.91
N ALA A 1006 19.43 -3.02 -10.02
CA ALA A 1006 18.12 -3.65 -10.13
C ALA A 1006 18.01 -4.58 -11.34
N ILE A 1007 18.63 -4.25 -12.49
CA ILE A 1007 18.62 -5.10 -13.69
C ILE A 1007 19.26 -6.47 -13.40
N VAL A 1008 20.47 -6.50 -12.84
CA VAL A 1008 21.18 -7.76 -12.55
C VAL A 1008 20.42 -8.58 -11.50
N ARG A 1009 19.89 -7.90 -10.49
CA ARG A 1009 19.17 -8.52 -9.38
C ARG A 1009 17.84 -9.13 -9.82
N CYS A 1010 17.05 -8.40 -10.60
CA CYS A 1010 15.82 -8.90 -11.20
C CYS A 1010 16.09 -10.03 -12.20
N ALA A 1011 17.19 -9.97 -12.95
CA ALA A 1011 17.60 -11.05 -13.84
C ALA A 1011 17.86 -12.36 -13.08
N ASP A 1012 18.67 -12.31 -12.00
CA ASP A 1012 18.86 -13.48 -11.13
C ASP A 1012 17.52 -13.95 -10.56
N MET A 1013 16.76 -13.06 -9.92
CA MET A 1013 15.50 -13.41 -9.27
C MET A 1013 14.47 -14.09 -10.20
N THR A 1014 14.35 -13.64 -11.45
CA THR A 1014 13.40 -14.19 -12.43
C THR A 1014 13.86 -15.51 -13.02
N VAL A 1015 15.13 -15.62 -13.45
CA VAL A 1015 15.73 -16.90 -13.88
C VAL A 1015 15.64 -17.93 -12.77
N SER A 1016 15.89 -17.48 -11.55
CA SER A 1016 15.79 -18.27 -10.35
C SER A 1016 14.40 -18.83 -10.09
N GLN A 1017 13.34 -18.04 -10.34
CA GLN A 1017 11.94 -18.47 -10.22
C GLN A 1017 11.54 -19.47 -11.30
N GLU A 1018 12.05 -19.31 -12.51
CA GLU A 1018 11.74 -20.15 -13.68
C GLU A 1018 12.37 -21.56 -13.58
N GLY A 1019 13.29 -21.78 -12.64
CA GLY A 1019 14.01 -23.04 -12.48
C GLY A 1019 15.28 -23.13 -13.33
N SER A 1020 15.76 -21.96 -13.78
CA SER A 1020 16.81 -21.66 -14.79
C SER A 1020 16.35 -21.67 -16.23
#